data_AF-A0A512DV08-F1
#
_entry.id   AF-A0A512DV08-F1
#
_cell.length_a   1.000
_cell.length_b   1.000
_cell.length_c   1.000
_cell.angle_alpha   90.00
_cell.angle_beta   90.00
_cell.angle_gamma   90.00
#
_symmetry.space_group_name_H-M   'P 1'
#
loop_
_entity.id
_entity.type
_entity.pdbx_description
1 polymer ?
#
loop_
_entity_poly.entity_id
_entity_poly.type
_entity_poly.pdbx_seq_one_letter_code
_entity_poly.pdbx_strand_id
1 'polypeptide(L)'
;MRIVLDLQACQSPSRLRGIGRYSLELAKAMACRPRGHEIVVTMNGALSDTVEPIRTAFDGLVPWENMVVWSQPAGVSFLTGESWWRIQAAEAVRERFLQGLRPDIVHVTSLFEGMYHDVTTSVGATVSSLPTAITLYDLIPLANPEVLPEDPRSLEWYSRKLLSLRRANLLLAISDHSAREALQMLDLGGDHVRTIYSAADPKFCPADLSRPENDAARSLKKRLGITRPFVLFVGTVDAHKNLAGMLEAYARLPRDMRKSHQLVLVCVVNPPDRVRVPIMAREAGLSENDYVLTGQVPDTDLVELYRQCRLFVCPSLREGFGLPALEAMACGTPAITSDTTSFPEVVGRADAMFDPRSAEAISSRMTKVLGDPGLLAELSRHGLERAKHYSWEATASKTLDAFEELHERRNRAATGNRVQAILPTRRPRLALVGQLPPAPSRVAEWSATMLADLVRHYDVECVTPQQTILRPSGGGGTPVRTPEWLVMNASAFDRVVYALGDDATCLPWMLDTLQRVPGTVVLHDRGIARSLATLEAETGEPLLLRQVYLSYGWTAAAEAARSGDILATAEKYACLTGIAAIATGVIRLSDGARQKPDQDIADLIELERAATAAVIVEAIERQSQNARLSILQRLSEDIVAIEAPEVPGGADWETIVRCGAENLPGVGRLRQILVDVSEVSLRDAGTGIQRVAKNILIELIKKPPVGFRVEPVMDDGSGTLRYTRAFAARIMGIPDLGLPEDLVDTRVGDIFVGLDLASHLIEGRTALNRSLLLRGIRSYFVVYDLLPLIQPDWFVPFHHFRIWVEQIATHCEGLLCISRSVADQLFDWLPNLDVQRSTPLRIGHFHLGADIGNASPHAEAEEPGADVTRVLRSRHPVFLTVGTIEPRKGHAQALAAFEQLWSDGCEAELVIIGKQGWKVEKLVERISSHPQLGKRLHWFARASDADLNALYDGCTALLAVSLDEGFGLPLIEAAKHGQAILARDIPVFHEIAGKHATYFSGTSGRDLADALRLWMRRDAEGGTPTTADMPWLTWEQSAARFTEVIFDGRWDAAYHADRQGSDRKQLPASSKPAGSEIKMNETKVAEEVD
;
A
#
# COMPACT_ATOMS: atom_id res chain seq x y z
N MET A 1 14.32 9.92 -17.13
CA MET A 1 12.89 9.97 -17.45
C MET A 1 12.11 9.26 -16.35
N ARG A 2 10.85 9.63 -16.15
CA ARG A 2 9.86 8.88 -15.37
C ARG A 2 8.99 8.04 -16.31
N ILE A 3 9.11 6.72 -16.21
CA ILE A 3 8.38 5.74 -17.02
C ILE A 3 7.31 5.09 -16.16
N VAL A 4 6.05 5.28 -16.54
CA VAL A 4 4.89 4.69 -15.85
C VAL A 4 4.43 3.45 -16.62
N LEU A 5 4.50 2.27 -15.99
CA LEU A 5 4.08 0.99 -16.54
C LEU A 5 2.66 0.66 -16.06
N ASP A 6 1.68 0.63 -16.99
CA ASP A 6 0.31 0.17 -16.70
C ASP A 6 0.24 -1.35 -16.87
N LEU A 7 0.15 -2.06 -15.73
CA LEU A 7 0.22 -3.52 -15.65
C LEU A 7 -1.16 -4.18 -15.51
N GLN A 8 -2.25 -3.54 -15.95
CA GLN A 8 -3.58 -4.16 -15.89
C GLN A 8 -3.66 -5.51 -16.61
N ALA A 9 -2.83 -5.79 -17.63
CA ALA A 9 -2.74 -7.11 -18.27
C ALA A 9 -2.20 -8.22 -17.33
N CYS A 10 -1.44 -7.85 -16.30
CA CYS A 10 -0.97 -8.75 -15.25
C CYS A 10 -2.06 -9.00 -14.19
N GLN A 11 -3.12 -8.19 -14.19
CA GLN A 11 -4.24 -8.27 -13.24
C GLN A 11 -5.46 -8.95 -13.84
N SER A 12 -5.76 -8.71 -15.11
CA SER A 12 -6.87 -9.36 -15.83
C SER A 12 -6.63 -10.86 -16.03
N PRO A 13 -7.60 -11.63 -16.53
CA PRO A 13 -7.38 -13.04 -16.89
C PRO A 13 -6.27 -13.28 -17.93
N SER A 14 -5.80 -12.24 -18.62
CA SER A 14 -4.59 -12.27 -19.45
C SER A 14 -3.35 -12.76 -18.67
N ARG A 15 -3.31 -12.59 -17.34
CA ARG A 15 -2.26 -13.12 -16.45
C ARG A 15 -2.05 -14.63 -16.52
N LEU A 16 -3.10 -15.36 -16.93
CA LEU A 16 -3.07 -16.82 -17.11
C LEU A 16 -2.72 -17.23 -18.54
N ARG A 17 -2.38 -16.26 -19.41
CA ARG A 17 -2.11 -16.44 -20.84
C ARG A 17 -0.79 -15.74 -21.22
N GLY A 18 -0.40 -15.87 -22.49
CA GLY A 18 0.85 -15.30 -23.01
C GLY A 18 0.98 -13.78 -22.79
N ILE A 19 -0.09 -13.01 -23.00
CA ILE A 19 -0.09 -11.53 -22.87
C ILE A 19 0.32 -11.10 -21.46
N GLY A 20 -0.30 -11.64 -20.40
CA GLY A 20 0.04 -11.22 -19.04
C GLY A 20 1.46 -11.62 -18.63
N ARG A 21 1.94 -12.80 -19.07
CA ARG A 21 3.33 -13.22 -18.86
C ARG A 21 4.32 -12.28 -19.56
N TYR A 22 4.01 -11.89 -20.80
CA TYR A 22 4.82 -10.96 -21.58
C TYR A 22 4.92 -9.60 -20.90
N SER A 23 3.77 -9.04 -20.50
CA SER A 23 3.70 -7.77 -19.80
C SER A 23 4.55 -7.77 -18.54
N LEU A 24 4.46 -8.84 -17.74
CA LEU A 24 5.21 -8.97 -16.48
C LEU A 24 6.72 -9.08 -16.72
N GLU A 25 7.16 -9.97 -17.61
CA GLU A 25 8.59 -10.20 -17.84
C GLU A 25 9.27 -9.02 -18.56
N LEU A 26 8.59 -8.35 -19.49
CA LEU A 26 9.08 -7.11 -20.09
C LEU A 26 9.25 -6.00 -19.04
N ALA A 27 8.23 -5.80 -18.20
CA ALA A 27 8.27 -4.80 -17.14
C ALA A 27 9.38 -5.09 -16.11
N LYS A 28 9.56 -6.36 -15.69
CA LYS A 28 10.65 -6.77 -14.81
C LYS A 28 12.02 -6.57 -15.46
N ALA A 29 12.18 -6.87 -16.75
CA ALA A 29 13.44 -6.67 -17.45
C ALA A 29 13.82 -5.18 -17.56
N MET A 30 12.85 -4.30 -17.80
CA MET A 30 13.06 -2.85 -17.74
C MET A 30 13.42 -2.39 -16.32
N ALA A 31 12.72 -2.88 -15.29
CA ALA A 31 12.99 -2.53 -13.89
C ALA A 31 14.36 -3.04 -13.39
N CYS A 32 14.81 -4.20 -13.87
CA CYS A 32 16.12 -4.77 -13.54
C CYS A 32 17.28 -3.93 -14.12
N ARG A 33 17.07 -3.27 -15.26
CA ARG A 33 18.08 -2.40 -15.90
C ARG A 33 17.47 -1.07 -16.37
N PRO A 34 17.12 -0.18 -15.43
CA PRO A 34 16.31 1.00 -15.74
C PRO A 34 17.10 2.14 -16.42
N ARG A 35 18.41 1.99 -16.62
CA ARG A 35 19.29 3.03 -17.25
C ARG A 35 19.18 4.42 -16.61
N GLY A 36 18.99 4.47 -15.29
CA GLY A 36 18.82 5.71 -14.54
C GLY A 36 17.44 6.36 -14.69
N HIS A 37 16.49 5.68 -15.32
CA HIS A 37 15.08 6.09 -15.33
C HIS A 37 14.39 5.71 -14.02
N GLU A 38 13.41 6.52 -13.64
CA GLU A 38 12.50 6.22 -12.56
C GLU A 38 11.37 5.35 -13.12
N ILE A 39 11.27 4.10 -12.67
CA ILE A 39 10.17 3.20 -13.03
C ILE A 39 9.07 3.32 -11.98
N VAL A 40 7.85 3.53 -12.45
CA VAL A 40 6.62 3.54 -11.63
C VAL A 40 5.70 2.46 -12.18
N VAL A 41 5.27 1.54 -11.32
CA VAL A 41 4.32 0.47 -11.67
C VAL A 41 2.93 0.89 -11.20
N THR A 42 1.94 0.85 -12.10
CA THR A 42 0.54 1.14 -11.76
C THR A 42 -0.34 -0.09 -11.87
N MET A 43 -1.26 -0.21 -10.92
CA MET A 43 -2.21 -1.32 -10.79
C MET A 43 -3.61 -0.78 -10.52
N ASN A 44 -4.63 -1.40 -11.09
CA ASN A 44 -6.03 -1.07 -10.87
C ASN A 44 -6.54 -1.73 -9.58
N GLY A 45 -7.03 -0.91 -8.65
CA GLY A 45 -7.56 -1.31 -7.35
C GLY A 45 -8.87 -2.10 -7.42
N ALA A 46 -9.62 -2.00 -8.53
CA ALA A 46 -10.77 -2.87 -8.78
C ALA A 46 -10.37 -4.35 -8.93
N LEU A 47 -9.10 -4.62 -9.25
CA LEU A 47 -8.53 -5.97 -9.39
C LEU A 47 -7.59 -6.30 -8.21
N SER A 48 -8.06 -5.99 -7.00
CA SER A 48 -7.31 -6.04 -5.74
C SER A 48 -6.58 -7.35 -5.45
N ASP A 49 -7.14 -8.50 -5.81
CA ASP A 49 -6.55 -9.82 -5.52
C ASP A 49 -5.20 -10.08 -6.21
N THR A 50 -4.85 -9.26 -7.21
CA THR A 50 -3.59 -9.38 -7.97
C THR A 50 -2.53 -8.36 -7.58
N VAL A 51 -2.88 -7.38 -6.74
CA VAL A 51 -1.96 -6.31 -6.32
C VAL A 51 -0.77 -6.88 -5.56
N GLU A 52 -1.00 -7.69 -4.53
CA GLU A 52 0.09 -8.27 -3.72
C GLU A 52 1.01 -9.23 -4.51
N PRO A 53 0.49 -10.16 -5.34
CA PRO A 53 1.33 -10.96 -6.23
C PRO A 53 2.22 -10.12 -7.17
N ILE A 54 1.68 -9.05 -7.76
CA ILE A 54 2.47 -8.14 -8.60
C ILE A 54 3.51 -7.43 -7.75
N ARG A 55 3.13 -6.92 -6.57
CA ARG A 55 4.08 -6.25 -5.68
C ARG A 55 5.26 -7.15 -5.33
N THR A 56 4.98 -8.40 -5.00
CA THR A 56 5.99 -9.42 -4.71
C THR A 56 6.92 -9.66 -5.92
N ALA A 57 6.37 -9.65 -7.15
CA ALA A 57 7.16 -9.85 -8.36
C ALA A 57 8.14 -8.70 -8.68
N PHE A 58 7.91 -7.51 -8.12
CA PHE A 58 8.76 -6.32 -8.27
C PHE A 58 9.55 -5.98 -7.00
N ASP A 59 9.45 -6.79 -5.94
CA ASP A 59 10.20 -6.59 -4.71
C ASP A 59 11.71 -6.57 -4.99
N GLY A 60 12.39 -5.56 -4.44
CA GLY A 60 13.81 -5.28 -4.71
C GLY A 60 14.13 -4.74 -6.12
N LEU A 61 13.17 -4.70 -7.06
CA LEU A 61 13.36 -4.14 -8.42
C LEU A 61 12.84 -2.71 -8.53
N VAL A 62 11.70 -2.42 -7.89
CA VAL A 62 11.06 -1.09 -7.88
C VAL A 62 10.84 -0.68 -6.43
N PRO A 63 11.16 0.57 -6.04
CA PRO A 63 10.82 1.07 -4.71
C PRO A 63 9.32 0.98 -4.44
N TRP A 64 8.94 0.62 -3.21
CA TRP A 64 7.53 0.44 -2.85
C TRP A 64 6.68 1.69 -3.12
N GLU A 65 7.25 2.88 -2.89
CA GLU A 65 6.59 4.16 -3.19
C GLU A 65 6.24 4.37 -4.67
N ASN A 66 6.91 3.64 -5.56
CA ASN A 66 6.70 3.70 -7.00
C ASN A 66 5.72 2.62 -7.48
N MET A 67 5.08 1.87 -6.58
CA MET A 67 4.16 0.77 -6.90
C MET A 67 2.74 1.18 -6.49
N VAL A 68 2.10 1.95 -7.38
CA VAL A 68 0.90 2.73 -7.09
C VAL A 68 -0.35 1.97 -7.51
N VAL A 69 -1.36 1.94 -6.64
CA VAL A 69 -2.69 1.40 -6.96
C VAL A 69 -3.66 2.56 -7.11
N TRP A 70 -4.45 2.53 -8.19
CA TRP A 70 -5.45 3.57 -8.47
C TRP A 70 -6.86 2.99 -8.45
N SER A 71 -7.82 3.82 -8.06
CA SER A 71 -9.24 3.49 -7.93
C SER A 71 -10.05 3.95 -9.13
N GLN A 72 -11.13 3.22 -9.42
CA GLN A 72 -12.09 3.54 -10.49
C GLN A 72 -13.51 3.17 -10.04
N PRO A 73 -14.55 3.70 -10.73
CA PRO A 73 -15.91 3.17 -10.61
C PRO A 73 -15.96 1.67 -10.93
N ALA A 74 -16.84 0.93 -10.26
CA ALA A 74 -17.09 -0.49 -10.56
C ALA A 74 -18.11 -0.66 -11.70
N GLY A 75 -18.14 -1.84 -12.32
CA GLY A 75 -19.07 -2.18 -13.40
C GLY A 75 -18.73 -1.50 -14.73
N VAL A 76 -17.42 -1.42 -15.04
CA VAL A 76 -16.86 -0.75 -16.23
C VAL A 76 -16.50 -1.73 -17.35
N SER A 77 -16.75 -3.02 -17.15
CA SER A 77 -16.72 -4.01 -18.23
C SER A 77 -17.60 -3.59 -19.41
N PHE A 78 -17.07 -3.66 -20.63
CA PHE A 78 -17.80 -3.14 -21.80
C PHE A 78 -19.06 -3.93 -22.15
N LEU A 79 -19.02 -5.27 -22.11
CA LEU A 79 -20.16 -6.10 -22.51
C LEU A 79 -21.09 -6.45 -21.36
N THR A 80 -20.55 -6.49 -20.13
CA THR A 80 -21.26 -6.95 -18.92
C THR A 80 -21.46 -5.86 -17.87
N GLY A 81 -20.90 -4.67 -18.09
CA GLY A 81 -21.04 -3.54 -17.18
C GLY A 81 -22.42 -2.90 -17.23
N GLU A 82 -22.70 -2.07 -16.23
CA GLU A 82 -24.04 -1.54 -15.99
C GLU A 82 -24.39 -0.34 -16.86
N SER A 83 -23.41 0.54 -17.15
CA SER A 83 -23.67 1.79 -17.86
C SER A 83 -22.47 2.32 -18.65
N TRP A 84 -22.76 2.86 -19.83
CA TRP A 84 -21.80 3.52 -20.72
C TRP A 84 -21.07 4.68 -20.07
N TRP A 85 -21.80 5.48 -19.29
CA TRP A 85 -21.27 6.66 -18.62
C TRP A 85 -20.12 6.28 -17.67
N ARG A 86 -20.23 5.15 -16.95
CA ARG A 86 -19.20 4.69 -16.03
C ARG A 86 -17.89 4.33 -16.72
N ILE A 87 -17.96 3.80 -17.94
CA ILE A 87 -16.76 3.49 -18.76
C ILE A 87 -16.03 4.79 -19.08
N GLN A 88 -16.74 5.80 -19.60
CA GLN A 88 -16.14 7.10 -19.93
C GLN A 88 -15.61 7.83 -18.69
N ALA A 89 -16.34 7.75 -17.57
CA ALA A 89 -15.89 8.29 -16.30
C ALA A 89 -14.60 7.61 -15.81
N ALA A 90 -14.52 6.29 -15.91
CA ALA A 90 -13.31 5.54 -15.55
C ALA A 90 -12.13 5.88 -16.48
N GLU A 91 -12.36 6.06 -17.79
CA GLU A 91 -11.34 6.51 -18.74
C GLU A 91 -10.79 7.89 -18.33
N ALA A 92 -11.67 8.84 -17.95
CA ALA A 92 -11.29 10.15 -17.46
C ALA A 92 -10.49 10.08 -16.15
N VAL A 93 -10.98 9.30 -15.16
CA VAL A 93 -10.30 9.08 -13.88
C VAL A 93 -8.91 8.49 -14.10
N ARG A 94 -8.77 7.48 -14.98
CA ARG A 94 -7.49 6.84 -15.28
C ARG A 94 -6.49 7.80 -15.91
N GLU A 95 -6.89 8.52 -16.97
CA GLU A 95 -5.97 9.43 -17.66
C GLU A 95 -5.55 10.61 -16.76
N ARG A 96 -6.45 11.11 -15.90
CA ARG A 96 -6.12 12.15 -14.91
C ARG A 96 -5.21 11.64 -13.79
N PHE A 97 -5.43 10.41 -13.33
CA PHE A 97 -4.51 9.73 -12.41
C PHE A 97 -3.10 9.62 -13.02
N LEU A 98 -3.00 9.11 -14.25
CA LEU A 98 -1.72 8.98 -14.96
C LEU A 98 -1.06 10.35 -15.16
N GLN A 99 -1.82 11.40 -15.47
CA GLN A 99 -1.32 12.78 -15.52
C GLN A 99 -0.73 13.24 -14.18
N GLY A 100 -1.38 12.91 -13.06
CA GLY A 100 -0.90 13.21 -11.71
C GLY A 100 0.46 12.61 -11.38
N LEU A 101 0.82 11.47 -12.00
CA LEU A 101 2.14 10.86 -11.86
C LEU A 101 3.24 11.60 -12.62
N ARG A 102 2.90 12.59 -13.46
CA ARG A 102 3.84 13.36 -14.29
C ARG A 102 4.79 12.48 -15.13
N PRO A 103 4.27 11.51 -15.91
CA PRO A 103 5.08 10.62 -16.72
C PRO A 103 5.78 11.38 -17.84
N ASP A 104 7.04 11.04 -18.09
CA ASP A 104 7.66 11.33 -19.39
C ASP A 104 7.10 10.38 -20.45
N ILE A 105 6.81 9.12 -20.06
CA ILE A 105 6.18 8.08 -20.89
C ILE A 105 5.26 7.22 -20.04
N VAL A 106 4.07 6.90 -20.58
CA VAL A 106 3.18 5.84 -20.08
C VAL A 106 3.28 4.65 -21.03
N HIS A 107 3.60 3.47 -20.50
CA HIS A 107 3.59 2.22 -21.25
C HIS A 107 2.35 1.40 -20.89
N VAL A 108 1.41 1.30 -21.82
CA VAL A 108 0.24 0.41 -21.71
C VAL A 108 0.63 -0.97 -22.23
N THR A 109 0.81 -1.91 -21.31
CA THR A 109 1.33 -3.26 -21.64
C THR A 109 0.34 -4.13 -22.41
N SER A 110 -0.96 -3.84 -22.34
CA SER A 110 -2.02 -4.42 -23.18
C SER A 110 -3.19 -3.44 -23.28
N LEU A 111 -3.49 -2.96 -24.49
CA LEU A 111 -4.63 -2.06 -24.70
C LEU A 111 -5.96 -2.82 -24.79
N PHE A 112 -5.96 -4.01 -25.38
CA PHE A 112 -7.16 -4.81 -25.66
C PHE A 112 -7.63 -5.59 -24.44
N GLU A 113 -7.98 -4.85 -23.38
CA GLU A 113 -8.52 -5.36 -22.13
C GLU A 113 -9.87 -4.68 -21.81
N GLY A 114 -10.65 -5.28 -20.90
CA GLY A 114 -11.89 -4.67 -20.40
C GLY A 114 -13.18 -5.03 -21.14
N MET A 115 -13.16 -6.03 -22.03
CA MET A 115 -14.38 -6.49 -22.70
C MET A 115 -15.37 -7.14 -21.73
N TYR A 116 -14.88 -7.95 -20.79
CA TYR A 116 -15.68 -8.74 -19.83
C TYR A 116 -15.35 -8.48 -18.36
N HIS A 117 -14.41 -7.57 -18.10
CA HIS A 117 -13.84 -7.35 -16.77
C HIS A 117 -13.71 -5.85 -16.53
N ASP A 118 -13.66 -5.46 -15.26
CA ASP A 118 -13.50 -4.07 -14.83
C ASP A 118 -12.05 -3.58 -15.04
N VAL A 119 -11.60 -3.59 -16.29
CA VAL A 119 -10.32 -3.07 -16.74
C VAL A 119 -10.57 -1.86 -17.61
N THR A 120 -9.93 -0.74 -17.28
CA THR A 120 -10.07 0.50 -18.03
C THR A 120 -8.78 0.80 -18.76
N THR A 121 -8.85 0.89 -20.09
CA THR A 121 -7.72 1.32 -20.92
C THR A 121 -8.21 2.25 -22.01
N SER A 122 -7.50 3.37 -22.14
CA SER A 122 -7.76 4.41 -23.13
C SER A 122 -6.48 5.19 -23.43
N VAL A 123 -6.45 5.85 -24.58
CA VAL A 123 -5.41 6.81 -24.94
C VAL A 123 -6.05 8.07 -25.51
N GLY A 124 -5.82 9.19 -24.84
CA GLY A 124 -6.33 10.49 -25.25
C GLY A 124 -7.86 10.52 -25.34
N ALA A 125 -8.55 9.83 -24.43
CA ALA A 125 -9.99 9.99 -24.27
C ALA A 125 -10.33 11.36 -23.67
N THR A 126 -9.53 11.81 -22.70
CA THR A 126 -9.66 13.13 -22.06
C THR A 126 -8.35 13.91 -22.03
N VAL A 127 -7.20 13.22 -21.88
CA VAL A 127 -5.87 13.84 -21.80
C VAL A 127 -5.05 13.51 -23.05
N SER A 128 -5.18 14.34 -24.08
CA SER A 128 -4.49 14.16 -25.37
C SER A 128 -2.96 14.36 -25.32
N SER A 129 -2.43 14.96 -24.25
CA SER A 129 -1.02 15.31 -24.13
C SER A 129 -0.13 14.21 -23.55
N LEU A 130 -0.71 13.15 -22.95
CA LEU A 130 0.04 12.08 -22.28
C LEU A 130 0.88 11.26 -23.28
N PRO A 131 2.22 11.26 -23.14
CA PRO A 131 3.09 10.50 -24.04
C PRO A 131 2.90 9.00 -23.82
N THR A 132 2.15 8.35 -24.71
CA THR A 132 1.72 6.96 -24.50
C THR A 132 2.35 6.02 -25.51
N ALA A 133 2.98 4.96 -25.00
CA ALA A 133 3.46 3.83 -25.76
C ALA A 133 2.60 2.58 -25.48
N ILE A 134 2.34 1.76 -26.48
CA ILE A 134 1.51 0.55 -26.36
C ILE A 134 2.27 -0.65 -26.88
N THR A 135 2.29 -1.76 -26.14
CA THR A 135 2.71 -3.05 -26.71
C THR A 135 1.65 -3.55 -27.67
N LEU A 136 2.02 -3.67 -28.95
CA LEU A 136 1.17 -4.21 -29.99
C LEU A 136 1.46 -5.69 -30.18
N TYR A 137 0.53 -6.54 -29.76
CA TYR A 137 0.60 -7.99 -29.95
C TYR A 137 0.27 -8.39 -31.39
N ASP A 138 -0.97 -8.16 -31.79
CA ASP A 138 -1.47 -8.47 -33.13
C ASP A 138 -2.69 -7.61 -33.48
N LEU A 139 -3.11 -7.70 -34.74
CA LEU A 139 -4.36 -7.12 -35.26
C LEU A 139 -5.25 -8.20 -35.89
N ILE A 140 -5.19 -9.43 -35.37
CA ILE A 140 -5.93 -10.58 -35.93
C ILE A 140 -7.43 -10.26 -36.05
N PRO A 141 -8.11 -9.68 -35.05
CA PRO A 141 -9.54 -9.37 -35.17
C PRO A 141 -9.85 -8.28 -36.21
N LEU A 142 -8.88 -7.45 -36.60
CA LEU A 142 -9.07 -6.49 -37.70
C LEU A 142 -8.96 -7.18 -39.06
N ALA A 143 -8.07 -8.17 -39.19
CA ALA A 143 -7.92 -8.96 -40.41
C ALA A 143 -9.02 -10.02 -40.59
N ASN A 144 -9.55 -10.53 -39.47
CA ASN A 144 -10.50 -11.62 -39.39
C ASN A 144 -11.58 -11.29 -38.33
N PRO A 145 -12.57 -10.43 -38.63
CA PRO A 145 -13.59 -10.01 -37.67
C PRO A 145 -14.40 -11.16 -37.05
N GLU A 146 -14.48 -12.31 -37.74
CA GLU A 146 -15.15 -13.54 -37.28
C GLU A 146 -14.52 -14.17 -36.03
N VAL A 147 -13.32 -13.74 -35.61
CA VAL A 147 -12.72 -14.17 -34.34
C VAL A 147 -13.30 -13.44 -33.13
N LEU A 148 -14.00 -12.31 -33.35
CA LEU A 148 -14.71 -11.62 -32.28
C LEU A 148 -15.98 -12.41 -31.91
N PRO A 149 -16.43 -12.32 -30.65
CA PRO A 149 -17.71 -12.87 -30.24
C PRO A 149 -18.86 -12.37 -31.12
N GLU A 150 -19.89 -13.19 -31.32
CA GLU A 150 -21.12 -12.89 -32.08
C GLU A 150 -22.06 -11.89 -31.35
N ASP A 151 -21.49 -10.87 -30.70
CA ASP A 151 -22.21 -9.74 -30.12
C ASP A 151 -21.81 -8.47 -30.90
N PRO A 152 -22.75 -7.72 -31.51
CA PRO A 152 -22.46 -6.49 -32.25
C PRO A 152 -21.64 -5.46 -31.46
N ARG A 153 -21.78 -5.41 -30.13
CA ARG A 153 -21.02 -4.52 -29.25
C ARG A 153 -19.53 -4.89 -29.18
N SER A 154 -19.16 -6.13 -29.50
CA SER A 154 -17.74 -6.55 -29.56
C SER A 154 -16.98 -5.79 -30.64
N LEU A 155 -17.62 -5.55 -31.79
CA LEU A 155 -17.03 -4.77 -32.88
C LEU A 155 -16.89 -3.29 -32.49
N GLU A 156 -17.88 -2.75 -31.77
CA GLU A 156 -17.83 -1.39 -31.25
C GLU A 156 -16.68 -1.20 -30.25
N TRP A 157 -16.54 -2.11 -29.27
CA TRP A 157 -15.43 -2.14 -28.33
C TRP A 157 -14.09 -2.18 -29.06
N TYR A 158 -13.93 -3.10 -30.01
CA TYR A 158 -12.68 -3.27 -30.75
C TYR A 158 -12.35 -2.02 -31.56
N SER A 159 -13.35 -1.42 -32.21
CA SER A 159 -13.20 -0.16 -32.96
C SER A 159 -12.72 0.99 -32.07
N ARG A 160 -13.24 1.10 -30.84
CA ARG A 160 -12.75 2.09 -29.86
C ARG A 160 -11.30 1.86 -29.46
N LYS A 161 -10.90 0.61 -29.26
CA LYS A 161 -9.49 0.27 -28.97
C LYS A 161 -8.58 0.60 -30.15
N LEU A 162 -9.02 0.38 -31.40
CA LEU A 162 -8.29 0.81 -32.60
C LEU A 162 -8.11 2.33 -32.67
N LEU A 163 -9.13 3.12 -32.29
CA LEU A 163 -9.00 4.58 -32.20
C LEU A 163 -7.97 5.00 -31.14
N SER A 164 -7.96 4.33 -29.97
CA SER A 164 -6.96 4.57 -28.94
C SER A 164 -5.54 4.19 -29.41
N LEU A 165 -5.40 3.07 -30.13
CA LEU A 165 -4.15 2.65 -30.77
C LEU A 165 -3.61 3.72 -31.72
N ARG A 166 -4.48 4.31 -32.57
CA ARG A 166 -4.09 5.38 -33.50
C ARG A 166 -3.68 6.69 -32.81
N ARG A 167 -4.19 6.95 -31.60
CA ARG A 167 -3.84 8.13 -30.79
C ARG A 167 -2.51 7.96 -30.04
N ALA A 168 -2.02 6.73 -29.87
CA ALA A 168 -0.76 6.46 -29.19
C ALA A 168 0.42 7.10 -29.94
N ASN A 169 1.41 7.56 -29.17
CA ASN A 169 2.61 8.18 -29.73
C ASN A 169 3.62 7.15 -30.24
N LEU A 170 3.54 5.92 -29.72
CA LEU A 170 4.45 4.83 -30.06
C LEU A 170 3.76 3.47 -29.90
N LEU A 171 3.92 2.61 -30.91
CA LEU A 171 3.52 1.20 -30.90
C LEU A 171 4.77 0.34 -30.87
N LEU A 172 4.87 -0.50 -29.85
CA LEU A 172 5.94 -1.45 -29.65
C LEU A 172 5.49 -2.81 -30.18
N ALA A 173 5.80 -3.10 -31.44
CA ALA A 173 5.40 -4.34 -32.09
C ALA A 173 6.26 -5.52 -31.63
N ILE A 174 5.60 -6.64 -31.31
CA ILE A 174 6.28 -7.85 -30.87
C ILE A 174 6.92 -8.66 -32.02
N SER A 175 6.77 -8.24 -33.28
CA SER A 175 7.34 -8.88 -34.47
C SER A 175 7.42 -7.87 -35.63
N ASP A 176 8.29 -8.12 -36.62
CA ASP A 176 8.32 -7.29 -37.83
C ASP A 176 7.06 -7.50 -38.69
N HIS A 177 6.41 -8.65 -38.56
CA HIS A 177 5.09 -8.88 -39.12
C HIS A 177 4.03 -7.95 -38.50
N SER A 178 3.87 -7.93 -37.18
CA SER A 178 2.91 -7.07 -36.48
C SER A 178 3.20 -5.59 -36.72
N ALA A 179 4.49 -5.20 -36.84
CA ALA A 179 4.87 -3.84 -37.20
C ALA A 179 4.37 -3.44 -38.59
N ARG A 180 4.55 -4.31 -39.60
CA ARG A 180 4.04 -4.07 -40.96
C ARG A 180 2.53 -4.04 -41.03
N GLU A 181 1.85 -4.94 -40.31
CA GLU A 181 0.38 -4.93 -40.24
C GLU A 181 -0.14 -3.62 -39.63
N ALA A 182 0.48 -3.12 -38.55
CA ALA A 182 0.10 -1.83 -37.98
C ALA A 182 0.26 -0.68 -38.97
N LEU A 183 1.40 -0.57 -39.64
CA LEU A 183 1.65 0.48 -40.63
C LEU A 183 0.62 0.46 -41.76
N GLN A 184 0.29 -0.74 -42.26
CA GLN A 184 -0.63 -0.91 -43.39
C GLN A 184 -2.11 -0.76 -43.00
N MET A 185 -2.54 -1.39 -41.90
CA MET A 185 -3.95 -1.51 -41.54
C MET A 185 -4.44 -0.33 -40.70
N LEU A 186 -3.54 0.33 -39.94
CA LEU A 186 -3.88 1.49 -39.11
C LEU A 186 -3.57 2.83 -39.79
N ASP A 187 -2.90 2.82 -40.95
CA ASP A 187 -2.45 4.01 -41.70
C ASP A 187 -1.57 4.93 -40.84
N LEU A 188 -0.48 4.35 -40.31
CA LEU A 188 0.45 5.03 -39.40
C LEU A 188 1.81 5.27 -40.06
N GLY A 189 2.47 6.38 -39.69
CA GLY A 189 3.83 6.68 -40.13
C GLY A 189 4.89 5.79 -39.48
N GLY A 190 6.03 5.59 -40.16
CA GLY A 190 7.12 4.73 -39.68
C GLY A 190 7.70 5.14 -38.32
N ASP A 191 7.61 6.41 -37.95
CA ASP A 191 8.08 6.92 -36.65
C ASP A 191 7.17 6.59 -35.46
N HIS A 192 6.00 5.99 -35.73
CA HIS A 192 5.02 5.58 -34.71
C HIS A 192 5.18 4.12 -34.31
N VAL A 193 5.93 3.29 -35.05
CA VAL A 193 6.03 1.85 -34.80
C VAL A 193 7.49 1.44 -34.65
N ARG A 194 7.80 0.65 -33.61
CA ARG A 194 9.13 0.08 -33.36
C ARG A 194 9.00 -1.40 -33.04
N THR A 195 9.77 -2.25 -33.72
CA THR A 195 9.82 -3.68 -33.40
C THR A 195 10.71 -3.90 -32.18
N ILE A 196 10.14 -4.44 -31.11
CA ILE A 196 10.87 -4.80 -29.88
C ILE A 196 11.09 -6.32 -29.74
N TYR A 197 10.43 -7.11 -30.59
CA TYR A 197 10.31 -8.57 -30.48
C TYR A 197 9.73 -9.01 -29.13
N SER A 198 9.71 -10.32 -28.89
CA SER A 198 9.42 -10.89 -27.57
C SER A 198 10.39 -12.03 -27.24
N ALA A 199 10.23 -12.64 -26.08
CA ALA A 199 11.05 -13.75 -25.60
C ALA A 199 10.21 -14.81 -24.88
N ALA A 200 10.76 -16.02 -24.78
CA ALA A 200 10.22 -17.05 -23.90
C ALA A 200 10.57 -16.73 -22.43
N ASP A 201 9.70 -17.15 -21.51
CA ASP A 201 10.01 -17.08 -20.08
C ASP A 201 11.19 -17.99 -19.73
N PRO A 202 12.15 -17.57 -18.87
CA PRO A 202 13.32 -18.35 -18.53
C PRO A 202 13.06 -19.77 -18.02
N LYS A 203 11.85 -20.06 -17.51
CA LYS A 203 11.46 -21.42 -17.10
C LYS A 203 11.43 -22.42 -18.27
N PHE A 204 11.23 -21.94 -19.50
CA PHE A 204 11.28 -22.75 -20.72
C PHE A 204 12.74 -22.91 -21.15
N CYS A 205 13.38 -23.91 -20.57
CA CYS A 205 14.76 -24.26 -20.83
C CYS A 205 14.92 -25.78 -20.93
N PRO A 206 16.04 -26.29 -21.48
CA PRO A 206 16.27 -27.73 -21.57
C PRO A 206 16.26 -28.40 -20.18
N ALA A 207 16.01 -29.71 -20.16
CA ALA A 207 16.12 -30.48 -18.92
C ALA A 207 17.58 -30.54 -18.43
N ASP A 208 17.78 -30.53 -17.12
CA ASP A 208 19.09 -30.80 -16.51
C ASP A 208 19.45 -32.28 -16.71
N LEU A 209 20.33 -32.55 -17.69
CA LEU A 209 20.77 -33.90 -18.07
C LEU A 209 21.52 -34.65 -16.95
N SER A 210 21.92 -33.95 -15.87
CA SER A 210 22.55 -34.57 -14.70
C SER A 210 21.55 -35.25 -13.75
N ARG A 211 20.24 -35.03 -13.95
CA ARG A 211 19.17 -35.65 -13.17
C ARG A 211 18.53 -36.78 -13.98
N PRO A 212 18.38 -37.99 -13.42
CA PRO A 212 17.62 -39.05 -14.08
C PRO A 212 16.17 -38.59 -14.35
N GLU A 213 15.49 -39.24 -15.31
CA GLU A 213 14.08 -38.94 -15.62
C GLU A 213 13.27 -38.98 -14.31
N ASN A 214 12.91 -37.81 -13.78
CA ASN A 214 12.33 -37.70 -12.44
C ASN A 214 10.95 -38.37 -12.44
N ASP A 215 10.59 -39.01 -11.32
CA ASP A 215 9.28 -39.65 -11.12
C ASP A 215 8.09 -38.71 -11.43
N ALA A 216 8.30 -37.39 -11.34
CA ALA A 216 7.36 -36.34 -11.74
C ALA A 216 6.96 -36.41 -13.23
N ALA A 217 7.90 -36.59 -14.16
CA ALA A 217 7.62 -36.66 -15.60
C ALA A 217 6.82 -37.93 -15.96
N ARG A 218 7.17 -39.06 -15.33
CA ARG A 218 6.45 -40.33 -15.46
C ARG A 218 5.04 -40.22 -14.87
N SER A 219 4.92 -39.59 -13.71
CA SER A 219 3.64 -39.32 -13.05
C SER A 219 2.75 -38.41 -13.89
N LEU A 220 3.31 -37.37 -14.51
CA LEU A 220 2.60 -36.47 -15.43
C LEU A 220 2.05 -37.23 -16.64
N LYS A 221 2.90 -38.01 -17.34
CA LYS A 221 2.48 -38.83 -18.49
C LYS A 221 1.34 -39.78 -18.10
N LYS A 222 1.45 -40.45 -16.95
CA LYS A 222 0.40 -41.34 -16.43
C LYS A 222 -0.89 -40.59 -16.12
N ARG A 223 -0.81 -39.44 -15.46
CA ARG A 223 -1.97 -38.59 -15.10
C ARG A 223 -2.71 -38.08 -16.33
N LEU A 224 -1.99 -37.74 -17.39
CA LEU A 224 -2.56 -37.23 -18.63
C LEU A 224 -2.94 -38.32 -19.63
N GLY A 225 -2.61 -39.60 -19.37
CA GLY A 225 -2.90 -40.69 -20.30
C GLY A 225 -1.95 -40.77 -21.51
N ILE A 226 -0.75 -40.20 -21.39
CA ILE A 226 0.29 -40.26 -22.43
C ILE A 226 1.05 -41.58 -22.28
N THR A 227 0.98 -42.44 -23.29
CA THR A 227 1.44 -43.84 -23.22
C THR A 227 2.58 -44.16 -24.17
N ARG A 228 2.91 -43.24 -25.08
CA ARG A 228 3.92 -43.40 -26.14
C ARG A 228 4.58 -42.06 -26.44
N PRO A 229 5.72 -42.04 -27.17
CA PRO A 229 6.28 -40.79 -27.70
C PRO A 229 5.18 -39.97 -28.40
N PHE A 230 5.27 -38.64 -28.38
CA PHE A 230 4.14 -37.83 -28.83
C PHE A 230 4.54 -36.59 -29.62
N VAL A 231 3.65 -36.19 -30.50
CA VAL A 231 3.62 -34.90 -31.18
C VAL A 231 2.79 -33.95 -30.32
N LEU A 232 3.29 -32.74 -30.08
CA LEU A 232 2.65 -31.76 -29.22
C LEU A 232 2.07 -30.60 -30.03
N PHE A 233 0.82 -30.26 -29.73
CA PHE A 233 0.16 -29.02 -30.12
C PHE A 233 -0.20 -28.23 -28.84
N VAL A 234 0.07 -26.92 -28.85
CA VAL A 234 -0.26 -26.00 -27.75
C VAL A 234 -0.99 -24.79 -28.36
N GLY A 235 -2.22 -24.53 -27.93
CA GLY A 235 -3.02 -23.42 -28.47
C GLY A 235 -4.47 -23.38 -27.97
N THR A 236 -5.29 -22.49 -28.53
CA THR A 236 -6.75 -22.46 -28.30
C THR A 236 -7.48 -23.18 -29.44
N VAL A 237 -8.80 -23.39 -29.31
CA VAL A 237 -9.66 -23.98 -30.35
C VAL A 237 -10.17 -22.92 -31.34
N ASP A 238 -9.58 -21.72 -31.33
CA ASP A 238 -9.94 -20.65 -32.25
C ASP A 238 -9.52 -20.99 -33.68
N ALA A 239 -10.32 -20.58 -34.66
CA ALA A 239 -10.10 -20.91 -36.07
C ALA A 239 -8.67 -20.57 -36.55
N HIS A 240 -8.12 -19.45 -36.09
CA HIS A 240 -6.78 -19.01 -36.48
C HIS A 240 -5.64 -19.90 -35.94
N LYS A 241 -5.84 -20.69 -34.88
CA LYS A 241 -4.86 -21.69 -34.39
C LYS A 241 -4.89 -23.00 -35.17
N ASN A 242 -5.91 -23.19 -36.01
CA ASN A 242 -6.00 -24.27 -37.00
C ASN A 242 -5.93 -25.69 -36.41
N LEU A 243 -6.61 -25.93 -35.29
CA LEU A 243 -6.68 -27.27 -34.69
C LEU A 243 -7.31 -28.29 -35.65
N ALA A 244 -8.29 -27.88 -36.46
CA ALA A 244 -8.90 -28.75 -37.48
C ALA A 244 -7.83 -29.22 -38.49
N GLY A 245 -7.04 -28.30 -39.06
CA GLY A 245 -5.94 -28.65 -39.95
C GLY A 245 -4.88 -29.55 -39.30
N MET A 246 -4.59 -29.35 -38.01
CA MET A 246 -3.70 -30.24 -37.24
C MET A 246 -4.25 -31.68 -37.15
N LEU A 247 -5.53 -31.83 -36.80
CA LEU A 247 -6.18 -33.14 -36.67
C LEU A 247 -6.23 -33.88 -38.01
N GLU A 248 -6.62 -33.19 -39.08
CA GLU A 248 -6.62 -33.74 -40.45
C GLU A 248 -5.22 -34.16 -40.90
N ALA A 249 -4.21 -33.32 -40.66
CA ALA A 249 -2.84 -33.63 -41.01
C ALA A 249 -2.29 -34.84 -40.25
N TYR A 250 -2.62 -34.94 -38.96
CA TYR A 250 -2.22 -36.07 -38.13
C TYR A 250 -2.87 -37.37 -38.60
N ALA A 251 -4.17 -37.34 -38.96
CA ALA A 251 -4.89 -38.50 -39.48
C ALA A 251 -4.30 -39.06 -40.78
N ARG A 252 -3.71 -38.18 -41.61
CA ARG A 252 -3.03 -38.52 -42.86
C ARG A 252 -1.65 -39.16 -42.67
N LEU A 253 -1.08 -39.13 -41.47
CA LEU A 253 0.22 -39.77 -41.21
C LEU A 253 0.17 -41.28 -41.51
N PRO A 254 1.32 -41.87 -41.93
CA PRO A 254 1.44 -43.32 -42.09
C PRO A 254 0.99 -44.06 -40.83
N ARG A 255 0.29 -45.20 -40.99
CA ARG A 255 -0.29 -45.95 -39.86
C ARG A 255 0.75 -46.33 -38.81
N ASP A 256 1.97 -46.65 -39.20
CA ASP A 256 3.03 -47.02 -38.26
C ASP A 256 3.54 -45.82 -37.44
N MET A 257 3.56 -44.62 -38.04
CA MET A 257 3.84 -43.38 -37.32
C MET A 257 2.72 -43.04 -36.34
N ARG A 258 1.46 -43.17 -36.75
CA ARG A 258 0.31 -42.99 -35.84
C ARG A 258 0.23 -44.03 -34.74
N LYS A 259 0.81 -45.23 -34.91
CA LYS A 259 0.91 -46.25 -33.85
C LYS A 259 2.06 -45.97 -32.89
N SER A 260 3.19 -45.48 -33.39
CA SER A 260 4.38 -45.19 -32.58
C SER A 260 4.30 -43.85 -31.85
N HIS A 261 3.50 -42.90 -32.35
CA HIS A 261 3.36 -41.57 -31.77
C HIS A 261 1.91 -41.28 -31.37
N GLN A 262 1.71 -40.56 -30.27
CA GLN A 262 0.43 -40.00 -29.83
C GLN A 262 0.35 -38.51 -30.20
N LEU A 263 -0.84 -37.98 -30.47
CA LEU A 263 -1.04 -36.54 -30.56
C LEU A 263 -1.46 -35.98 -29.20
N VAL A 264 -0.69 -35.09 -28.58
CA VAL A 264 -1.05 -34.44 -27.32
C VAL A 264 -1.50 -33.00 -27.63
N LEU A 265 -2.73 -32.69 -27.25
CA LEU A 265 -3.39 -31.42 -27.45
C LEU A 265 -3.50 -30.68 -26.11
N VAL A 266 -2.62 -29.71 -25.91
CA VAL A 266 -2.70 -28.79 -24.77
C VAL A 266 -3.52 -27.59 -25.20
N CYS A 267 -4.81 -27.63 -24.87
CA CYS A 267 -5.75 -26.58 -25.23
C CYS A 267 -6.43 -25.96 -24.02
N VAL A 268 -6.69 -24.66 -24.05
CA VAL A 268 -7.70 -24.08 -23.15
C VAL A 268 -9.06 -24.53 -23.68
N VAL A 269 -9.66 -25.51 -23.00
CA VAL A 269 -10.90 -26.15 -23.44
C VAL A 269 -12.06 -25.62 -22.61
N ASN A 270 -12.87 -24.75 -23.20
CA ASN A 270 -14.14 -24.31 -22.61
C ASN A 270 -15.16 -25.47 -22.65
N PRO A 271 -16.26 -25.44 -21.86
CA PRO A 271 -17.23 -26.53 -21.85
C PRO A 271 -17.73 -26.98 -23.24
N PRO A 272 -18.01 -26.08 -24.21
CA PRO A 272 -18.38 -26.48 -25.58
C PRO A 272 -17.25 -27.21 -26.33
N ASP A 273 -16.00 -26.83 -26.09
CA ASP A 273 -14.83 -27.40 -26.77
C ASP A 273 -14.56 -28.85 -26.36
N ARG A 274 -14.96 -29.25 -25.15
CA ARG A 274 -14.85 -30.64 -24.67
C ARG A 274 -15.64 -31.61 -25.53
N VAL A 275 -16.70 -31.12 -26.19
CA VAL A 275 -17.53 -31.90 -27.11
C VAL A 275 -17.06 -31.70 -28.55
N ARG A 276 -16.72 -30.46 -28.92
CA ARG A 276 -16.33 -30.10 -30.29
C ARG A 276 -15.04 -30.77 -30.75
N VAL A 277 -14.01 -30.83 -29.90
CA VAL A 277 -12.70 -31.40 -30.29
C VAL A 277 -12.79 -32.91 -30.60
N PRO A 278 -13.45 -33.76 -29.78
CA PRO A 278 -13.68 -35.17 -30.14
C PRO A 278 -14.47 -35.37 -31.43
N ILE A 279 -15.44 -34.50 -31.72
CA ILE A 279 -16.19 -34.55 -32.99
C ILE A 279 -15.25 -34.27 -34.17
N MET A 280 -14.48 -33.17 -34.11
CA MET A 280 -13.49 -32.82 -35.13
C MET A 280 -12.46 -33.94 -35.34
N ALA A 281 -11.98 -34.57 -34.26
CA ALA A 281 -11.03 -35.68 -34.35
C ALA A 281 -11.64 -36.90 -35.05
N ARG A 282 -12.90 -37.24 -34.73
CA ARG A 282 -13.62 -38.34 -35.37
C ARG A 282 -13.88 -38.06 -36.85
N GLU A 283 -14.27 -36.84 -37.20
CA GLU A 283 -14.48 -36.39 -38.58
C GLU A 283 -13.18 -36.44 -39.40
N ALA A 284 -12.05 -36.11 -38.78
CA ALA A 284 -10.72 -36.27 -39.38
C ALA A 284 -10.29 -37.75 -39.52
N GLY A 285 -11.00 -38.71 -38.91
CA GLY A 285 -10.69 -40.14 -38.97
C GLY A 285 -9.75 -40.64 -37.87
N LEU A 286 -9.67 -39.93 -36.74
CA LEU A 286 -8.89 -40.33 -35.55
C LEU A 286 -9.76 -41.09 -34.54
N SER A 287 -9.16 -42.08 -33.88
CA SER A 287 -9.74 -42.78 -32.74
C SER A 287 -9.34 -42.12 -31.41
N GLU A 288 -10.04 -42.43 -30.33
CA GLU A 288 -9.72 -41.91 -28.99
C GLU A 288 -8.33 -42.34 -28.49
N ASN A 289 -7.74 -43.39 -29.06
CA ASN A 289 -6.38 -43.82 -28.73
C ASN A 289 -5.31 -42.96 -29.42
N ASP A 290 -5.66 -42.27 -30.51
CA ASP A 290 -4.71 -41.52 -31.36
C ASP A 290 -4.25 -40.22 -30.72
N TYR A 291 -5.07 -39.60 -29.86
CA TYR A 291 -4.78 -38.31 -29.27
C TYR A 291 -5.15 -38.24 -27.77
N VAL A 292 -4.58 -37.26 -27.08
CA VAL A 292 -4.88 -36.90 -25.69
C VAL A 292 -5.25 -35.42 -25.66
N LEU A 293 -6.45 -35.10 -25.16
CA LEU A 293 -6.86 -33.73 -24.88
C LEU A 293 -6.65 -33.43 -23.39
N THR A 294 -5.63 -32.66 -23.05
CA THR A 294 -5.23 -32.45 -21.65
C THR A 294 -6.08 -31.40 -20.94
N GLY A 295 -6.69 -30.48 -21.70
CA GLY A 295 -7.14 -29.21 -21.13
C GLY A 295 -5.97 -28.29 -20.78
N GLN A 296 -6.25 -27.26 -19.98
CA GLN A 296 -5.21 -26.36 -19.48
C GLN A 296 -4.35 -27.09 -18.44
N VAL A 297 -3.02 -26.94 -18.56
CA VAL A 297 -2.05 -27.51 -17.61
C VAL A 297 -1.26 -26.38 -16.93
N PRO A 298 -0.77 -26.59 -15.70
CA PRO A 298 0.17 -25.66 -15.07
C PRO A 298 1.45 -25.48 -15.89
N ASP A 299 2.13 -24.34 -15.74
CA ASP A 299 3.38 -24.05 -16.45
C ASP A 299 4.47 -25.11 -16.20
N THR A 300 4.53 -25.67 -15.00
CA THR A 300 5.46 -26.77 -14.65
C THR A 300 5.21 -28.01 -15.51
N ASP A 301 3.95 -28.34 -15.76
CA ASP A 301 3.56 -29.46 -16.61
C ASP A 301 3.81 -29.13 -18.09
N LEU A 302 3.54 -27.88 -18.52
CA LEU A 302 3.77 -27.45 -19.90
C LEU A 302 5.25 -27.50 -20.30
N VAL A 303 6.15 -27.04 -19.43
CA VAL A 303 7.61 -27.14 -19.63
C VAL A 303 8.02 -28.60 -19.82
N GLU A 304 7.49 -29.50 -19.01
CA GLU A 304 7.80 -30.92 -19.12
C GLU A 304 7.22 -31.54 -20.40
N LEU A 305 6.02 -31.13 -20.82
CA LEU A 305 5.44 -31.57 -22.09
C LEU A 305 6.29 -31.13 -23.29
N TYR A 306 6.81 -29.89 -23.30
CA TYR A 306 7.76 -29.47 -24.33
C TYR A 306 9.02 -30.35 -24.32
N ARG A 307 9.66 -30.51 -23.16
CA ARG A 307 10.90 -31.30 -23.00
C ARG A 307 10.76 -32.76 -23.43
N GLN A 308 9.58 -33.34 -23.25
CA GLN A 308 9.34 -34.77 -23.47
C GLN A 308 8.75 -35.10 -24.84
N CYS A 309 8.22 -34.12 -25.56
CA CYS A 309 7.62 -34.40 -26.87
C CYS A 309 8.70 -34.66 -27.92
N ARG A 310 8.34 -35.44 -28.94
CA ARG A 310 9.23 -35.75 -30.07
C ARG A 310 9.29 -34.63 -31.08
N LEU A 311 8.17 -33.95 -31.28
CA LEU A 311 8.01 -32.89 -32.26
C LEU A 311 6.90 -31.95 -31.77
N PHE A 312 7.19 -30.66 -31.76
CA PHE A 312 6.18 -29.63 -31.59
C PHE A 312 5.69 -29.14 -32.96
N VAL A 313 4.37 -28.98 -33.11
CA VAL A 313 3.75 -28.53 -34.36
C VAL A 313 2.81 -27.36 -34.08
N CYS A 314 3.05 -26.23 -34.75
CA CYS A 314 2.21 -25.05 -34.66
C CYS A 314 1.66 -24.66 -36.05
N PRO A 315 0.45 -25.11 -36.42
CA PRO A 315 -0.12 -24.88 -37.74
C PRO A 315 -1.00 -23.62 -37.84
N SER A 316 -0.78 -22.64 -36.97
CA SER A 316 -1.60 -21.42 -36.90
C SER A 316 -1.65 -20.69 -38.25
N LEU A 317 -2.84 -20.26 -38.66
CA LEU A 317 -3.06 -19.47 -39.89
C LEU A 317 -2.54 -18.03 -39.74
N ARG A 318 -2.66 -17.47 -38.53
CA ARG A 318 -2.16 -16.14 -38.17
C ARG A 318 -1.64 -16.12 -36.73
N GLU A 319 -0.51 -15.45 -36.51
CA GLU A 319 0.12 -15.24 -35.21
C GLU A 319 0.83 -13.89 -35.12
N GLY A 320 0.71 -13.23 -33.97
CA GLY A 320 1.47 -12.02 -33.68
C GLY A 320 2.98 -12.29 -33.56
N PHE A 321 3.36 -13.33 -32.82
CA PHE A 321 4.77 -13.74 -32.67
C PHE A 321 4.99 -15.26 -32.71
N GLY A 322 4.06 -16.08 -32.20
CA GLY A 322 4.26 -17.53 -32.14
C GLY A 322 5.07 -18.01 -30.93
N LEU A 323 4.76 -17.47 -29.74
CA LEU A 323 5.41 -17.85 -28.47
C LEU A 323 5.54 -19.37 -28.26
N PRO A 324 4.51 -20.21 -28.52
CA PRO A 324 4.64 -21.64 -28.29
C PRO A 324 5.78 -22.31 -29.07
N ALA A 325 6.06 -21.82 -30.29
CA ALA A 325 7.20 -22.30 -31.08
C ALA A 325 8.53 -21.90 -30.45
N LEU A 326 8.65 -20.65 -29.97
CA LEU A 326 9.85 -20.19 -29.29
C LEU A 326 10.07 -20.93 -27.95
N GLU A 327 9.01 -21.19 -27.17
CA GLU A 327 9.05 -21.98 -25.94
C GLU A 327 9.53 -23.41 -26.21
N ALA A 328 9.00 -24.07 -27.24
CA ALA A 328 9.45 -25.39 -27.67
C ALA A 328 10.94 -25.39 -28.05
N MET A 329 11.35 -24.42 -28.86
CA MET A 329 12.74 -24.25 -29.28
C MET A 329 13.68 -24.01 -28.08
N ALA A 330 13.26 -23.18 -27.11
CA ALA A 330 14.01 -22.90 -25.90
C ALA A 330 14.15 -24.13 -24.98
N CYS A 331 13.16 -25.02 -24.97
CA CYS A 331 13.23 -26.32 -24.30
C CYS A 331 14.11 -27.36 -25.03
N GLY A 332 14.63 -27.03 -26.23
CA GLY A 332 15.40 -27.96 -27.06
C GLY A 332 14.53 -28.93 -27.87
N THR A 333 13.24 -28.65 -27.99
CA THR A 333 12.29 -29.46 -28.74
C THR A 333 12.37 -29.14 -30.24
N PRO A 334 12.45 -30.14 -31.13
CA PRO A 334 12.27 -29.92 -32.56
C PRO A 334 10.88 -29.30 -32.82
N ALA A 335 10.84 -28.16 -33.50
CA ALA A 335 9.61 -27.44 -33.81
C ALA A 335 9.42 -27.30 -35.31
N ILE A 336 8.20 -27.54 -35.78
CA ILE A 336 7.76 -27.18 -37.14
C ILE A 336 6.54 -26.27 -37.08
N THR A 337 6.48 -25.29 -37.96
CA THR A 337 5.46 -24.23 -37.90
C THR A 337 4.92 -23.87 -39.27
N SER A 338 3.89 -23.02 -39.31
CA SER A 338 3.45 -22.36 -40.54
C SER A 338 4.58 -21.53 -41.19
N ASP A 339 4.49 -21.32 -42.51
CA ASP A 339 5.37 -20.45 -43.30
C ASP A 339 4.84 -19.00 -43.46
N THR A 340 3.76 -18.67 -42.77
CA THR A 340 3.08 -17.37 -42.83
C THR A 340 3.32 -16.53 -41.57
N THR A 341 2.97 -15.24 -41.64
CA THR A 341 2.99 -14.30 -40.50
C THR A 341 4.38 -14.12 -39.88
N SER A 342 4.51 -14.26 -38.55
CA SER A 342 5.74 -14.05 -37.78
C SER A 342 6.65 -15.29 -37.70
N PHE A 343 6.19 -16.47 -38.09
CA PHE A 343 7.03 -17.68 -38.02
C PHE A 343 8.30 -17.65 -38.89
N PRO A 344 8.28 -17.12 -40.13
CA PRO A 344 9.49 -17.00 -40.95
C PRO A 344 10.63 -16.27 -40.24
N GLU A 345 10.32 -15.18 -39.54
CA GLU A 345 11.29 -14.42 -38.76
C GLU A 345 11.62 -15.09 -37.43
N VAL A 346 10.68 -15.75 -36.73
CA VAL A 346 10.98 -16.38 -35.42
C VAL A 346 11.79 -17.66 -35.58
N VAL A 347 11.36 -18.57 -36.43
CA VAL A 347 11.99 -19.88 -36.63
C VAL A 347 13.22 -19.77 -37.53
N GLY A 348 13.20 -18.91 -38.55
CA GLY A 348 14.38 -18.62 -39.38
C GLY A 348 14.92 -19.81 -40.18
N ARG A 349 14.08 -20.82 -40.47
CA ARG A 349 14.50 -22.06 -41.16
C ARG A 349 13.36 -22.64 -42.02
N ALA A 350 13.50 -22.57 -43.34
CA ALA A 350 12.42 -22.90 -44.28
C ALA A 350 12.02 -24.40 -44.30
N ASP A 351 12.97 -25.31 -44.10
CA ASP A 351 12.69 -26.76 -44.01
C ASP A 351 12.03 -27.19 -42.69
N ALA A 352 11.86 -26.27 -41.75
CA ALA A 352 11.03 -26.42 -40.55
C ALA A 352 9.59 -25.90 -40.75
N MET A 353 9.24 -25.42 -41.95
CA MET A 353 7.95 -24.76 -42.19
C MET A 353 7.06 -25.48 -43.21
N PHE A 354 5.77 -25.16 -43.21
CA PHE A 354 4.75 -25.69 -44.11
C PHE A 354 3.64 -24.66 -44.36
N ASP A 355 2.89 -24.81 -45.47
CA ASP A 355 1.65 -24.04 -45.70
C ASP A 355 0.55 -24.55 -44.74
N PRO A 356 0.07 -23.72 -43.79
CA PRO A 356 -0.94 -24.14 -42.83
C PRO A 356 -2.32 -24.40 -43.44
N ARG A 357 -2.57 -23.96 -44.68
CA ARG A 357 -3.86 -24.19 -45.36
C ARG A 357 -3.95 -25.57 -45.99
N SER A 358 -2.86 -26.33 -46.01
CA SER A 358 -2.79 -27.67 -46.59
C SER A 358 -2.47 -28.73 -45.53
N ALA A 359 -3.49 -29.50 -45.14
CA ALA A 359 -3.30 -30.65 -44.25
C ALA A 359 -2.28 -31.66 -44.79
N GLU A 360 -2.14 -31.76 -46.12
CA GLU A 360 -1.11 -32.57 -46.77
C GLU A 360 0.30 -32.01 -46.56
N ALA A 361 0.49 -30.69 -46.63
CA ALA A 361 1.78 -30.05 -46.37
C ALA A 361 2.22 -30.23 -44.91
N ILE A 362 1.28 -30.05 -43.96
CA ILE A 362 1.52 -30.30 -42.53
C ILE A 362 1.92 -31.77 -42.31
N SER A 363 1.15 -32.71 -42.86
CA SER A 363 1.39 -34.16 -42.73
C SER A 363 2.71 -34.60 -43.35
N SER A 364 3.03 -34.07 -44.53
CA SER A 364 4.28 -34.35 -45.23
C SER A 364 5.49 -33.85 -44.44
N ARG A 365 5.39 -32.66 -43.82
CA ARG A 365 6.46 -32.13 -42.98
C ARG A 365 6.65 -32.97 -41.71
N MET A 366 5.56 -33.33 -41.03
CA MET A 366 5.60 -34.23 -39.87
C MET A 366 6.24 -35.58 -40.24
N THR A 367 5.83 -36.19 -41.36
CA THR A 367 6.36 -37.48 -41.84
C THR A 367 7.86 -37.39 -42.10
N LYS A 368 8.31 -36.32 -42.78
CA LYS A 368 9.74 -36.12 -43.06
C LYS A 368 10.56 -35.99 -41.77
N VAL A 369 10.10 -35.16 -40.83
CA VAL A 369 10.84 -34.89 -39.60
C VAL A 369 10.83 -36.09 -38.66
N LEU A 370 9.67 -36.72 -38.43
CA LEU A 370 9.57 -37.91 -37.57
C LEU A 370 10.32 -39.12 -38.14
N GLY A 371 10.47 -39.20 -39.47
CA GLY A 371 11.20 -40.27 -40.16
C GLY A 371 12.73 -40.09 -40.22
N ASP A 372 13.24 -38.91 -39.85
CA ASP A 372 14.66 -38.55 -39.96
C ASP A 372 15.21 -38.10 -38.59
N PRO A 373 15.86 -39.02 -37.83
CA PRO A 373 16.49 -38.68 -36.56
C PRO A 373 17.58 -37.60 -36.67
N GLY A 374 18.26 -37.51 -37.82
CA GLY A 374 19.25 -36.47 -38.08
C GLY A 374 18.61 -35.10 -38.16
N LEU A 375 17.53 -34.98 -38.94
CA LEU A 375 16.76 -33.74 -39.05
C LEU A 375 16.14 -33.31 -37.71
N LEU A 376 15.63 -34.24 -36.90
CA LEU A 376 15.16 -33.95 -35.54
C LEU A 376 16.27 -33.31 -34.68
N ALA A 377 17.47 -33.90 -34.66
CA ALA A 377 18.61 -33.38 -33.91
C ALA A 377 19.07 -32.01 -34.43
N GLU A 378 19.04 -31.81 -35.76
CA GLU A 378 19.34 -30.51 -36.35
C GLU A 378 18.32 -29.43 -35.99
N LEU A 379 17.02 -29.74 -36.02
CA LEU A 379 15.96 -28.81 -35.65
C LEU A 379 16.01 -28.45 -34.16
N SER A 380 16.31 -29.41 -33.29
CA SER A 380 16.53 -29.17 -31.86
C SER A 380 17.70 -28.20 -31.63
N ARG A 381 18.86 -28.49 -32.22
CA ARG A 381 20.06 -27.63 -32.10
C ARG A 381 19.84 -26.24 -32.69
N HIS A 382 19.19 -26.16 -33.85
CA HIS A 382 18.79 -24.88 -34.44
C HIS A 382 17.84 -24.10 -33.53
N GLY A 383 16.85 -24.78 -32.95
CA GLY A 383 15.91 -24.20 -32.00
C GLY A 383 16.61 -23.55 -30.81
N LEU A 384 17.54 -24.25 -30.18
CA LEU A 384 18.32 -23.75 -29.04
C LEU A 384 19.15 -22.51 -29.39
N GLU A 385 19.87 -22.54 -30.51
CA GLU A 385 20.65 -21.37 -30.93
C GLU A 385 19.75 -20.21 -31.33
N ARG A 386 18.65 -20.48 -32.05
CA ARG A 386 17.71 -19.46 -32.48
C ARG A 386 17.01 -18.79 -31.30
N ALA A 387 16.62 -19.56 -30.28
CA ALA A 387 15.94 -19.05 -29.09
C ALA A 387 16.80 -18.02 -28.32
N LYS A 388 18.13 -18.16 -28.32
CA LYS A 388 19.05 -17.21 -27.66
C LYS A 388 19.01 -15.79 -28.24
N HIS A 389 18.54 -15.62 -29.48
CA HIS A 389 18.37 -14.30 -30.08
C HIS A 389 17.21 -13.50 -29.47
N TYR A 390 16.33 -14.17 -28.73
CA TYR A 390 15.13 -13.60 -28.13
C TYR A 390 15.26 -13.63 -26.61
N SER A 391 15.50 -12.46 -26.01
CA SER A 391 15.59 -12.32 -24.55
C SER A 391 14.84 -11.10 -24.07
N TRP A 392 14.27 -11.18 -22.87
CA TRP A 392 13.59 -10.05 -22.24
C TRP A 392 14.53 -8.87 -22.01
N GLU A 393 15.82 -9.11 -21.79
CA GLU A 393 16.84 -8.07 -21.71
C GLU A 393 16.95 -7.29 -23.03
N ALA A 394 17.03 -7.98 -24.17
CA ALA A 394 17.10 -7.35 -25.48
C ALA A 394 15.81 -6.60 -25.82
N THR A 395 14.64 -7.19 -25.51
CA THR A 395 13.34 -6.54 -25.70
C THR A 395 13.20 -5.30 -24.83
N ALA A 396 13.57 -5.36 -23.55
CA ALA A 396 13.56 -4.20 -22.65
C ALA A 396 14.52 -3.11 -23.14
N SER A 397 15.73 -3.48 -23.58
CA SER A 397 16.69 -2.53 -24.16
C SER A 397 16.09 -1.77 -25.35
N LYS A 398 15.49 -2.47 -26.32
CA LYS A 398 14.86 -1.86 -27.49
C LYS A 398 13.66 -0.97 -27.11
N THR A 399 12.88 -1.39 -26.12
CA THR A 399 11.77 -0.59 -25.60
C THR A 399 12.29 0.73 -24.99
N LEU A 400 13.34 0.67 -24.18
CA LEU A 400 13.96 1.86 -23.59
C LEU A 400 14.58 2.77 -24.66
N ASP A 401 15.26 2.21 -25.67
CA ASP A 401 15.79 2.99 -26.80
C ASP A 401 14.66 3.76 -27.51
N ALA A 402 13.52 3.10 -27.76
CA ALA A 402 12.36 3.73 -28.40
C ALA A 402 11.70 4.80 -27.52
N PHE A 403 11.73 4.60 -26.20
CA PHE A 403 11.26 5.58 -25.22
C PHE A 403 12.15 6.83 -25.19
N GLU A 404 13.46 6.65 -25.10
CA GLU A 404 14.46 7.72 -25.15
C GLU A 404 14.30 8.54 -26.45
N GLU A 405 14.18 7.88 -27.61
CA GLU A 405 13.97 8.52 -28.91
C GLU A 405 12.69 9.38 -28.95
N LEU A 406 11.57 8.84 -28.44
CA LEU A 406 10.30 9.55 -28.38
C LEU A 406 10.40 10.79 -27.47
N HIS A 407 11.00 10.64 -26.30
CA HIS A 407 11.17 11.74 -25.35
C HIS A 407 12.04 12.86 -25.93
N GLU A 408 13.16 12.52 -26.56
CA GLU A 408 14.03 13.50 -27.23
C GLU A 408 13.31 14.25 -28.35
N ARG A 409 12.57 13.54 -29.21
CA ARG A 409 11.79 14.16 -30.29
C ARG A 409 10.79 15.18 -29.76
N ARG A 410 10.09 14.85 -28.67
CA ARG A 410 9.13 15.75 -28.01
C ARG A 410 9.83 16.97 -27.42
N ASN A 411 10.98 16.78 -26.78
CA ASN A 411 11.76 17.88 -26.21
C ASN A 411 12.29 18.84 -27.28
N ARG A 412 12.77 18.31 -28.43
CA ARG A 412 13.21 19.13 -29.58
C ARG A 412 12.06 19.92 -30.20
N ALA A 413 10.88 19.34 -30.33
CA ALA A 413 9.70 20.06 -30.81
C ALA A 413 9.29 21.22 -29.88
N ALA A 414 9.49 21.07 -28.57
CA ALA A 414 9.17 22.11 -27.58
C ALA A 414 10.15 23.31 -27.58
N THR A 415 11.40 23.16 -28.07
CA THR A 415 12.41 24.23 -28.05
C THR A 415 12.19 25.38 -29.04
N GLY A 416 11.23 25.28 -29.98
CA GLY A 416 11.02 26.29 -31.04
C GLY A 416 10.39 27.62 -30.59
N ASN A 417 9.60 27.64 -29.52
CA ASN A 417 9.13 28.82 -28.77
C ASN A 417 8.29 28.28 -27.58
N ARG A 418 8.94 27.90 -26.47
CA ARG A 418 8.32 27.08 -25.39
C ARG A 418 6.98 27.61 -24.90
N VAL A 419 6.84 28.93 -24.72
CA VAL A 419 5.60 29.55 -24.26
C VAL A 419 4.46 29.34 -25.27
N GLN A 420 4.73 29.49 -26.56
CA GLN A 420 3.71 29.33 -27.61
C GLN A 420 3.33 27.86 -27.86
N ALA A 421 4.22 26.92 -27.53
CA ALA A 421 3.93 25.49 -27.59
C ALA A 421 3.07 24.98 -26.42
N ILE A 422 3.07 25.69 -25.29
CA ILE A 422 2.35 25.31 -24.06
C ILE A 422 1.01 26.04 -23.93
N LEU A 423 0.91 27.28 -24.43
CA LEU A 423 -0.32 28.05 -24.43
C LEU A 423 -1.38 27.45 -25.37
N PRO A 424 -2.67 27.53 -25.00
CA PRO A 424 -3.77 27.14 -25.89
C PRO A 424 -3.78 27.96 -27.19
N THR A 425 -4.39 27.40 -28.24
CA THR A 425 -4.51 28.02 -29.56
C THR A 425 -5.29 29.34 -29.53
N ARG A 426 -6.28 29.45 -28.62
CA ARG A 426 -6.93 30.72 -28.28
C ARG A 426 -6.19 31.40 -27.14
N ARG A 427 -6.27 32.73 -27.10
CA ARG A 427 -5.74 33.50 -25.99
C ARG A 427 -6.49 33.15 -24.68
N PRO A 428 -5.79 32.69 -23.63
CA PRO A 428 -6.45 32.32 -22.38
C PRO A 428 -6.83 33.54 -21.55
N ARG A 429 -7.97 33.46 -20.85
CA ARG A 429 -8.43 34.48 -19.90
C ARG A 429 -7.82 34.23 -18.53
N LEU A 430 -7.27 35.28 -17.91
CA LEU A 430 -6.59 35.20 -16.62
C LEU A 430 -7.17 36.20 -15.62
N ALA A 431 -7.55 35.74 -14.43
CA ALA A 431 -7.87 36.61 -13.29
C ALA A 431 -6.60 36.82 -12.47
N LEU A 432 -6.15 38.08 -12.34
CA LEU A 432 -5.04 38.46 -11.47
C LEU A 432 -5.59 39.01 -10.15
N VAL A 433 -5.50 38.24 -9.09
CA VAL A 433 -6.00 38.56 -7.75
C VAL A 433 -4.88 39.13 -6.89
N GLY A 434 -5.05 40.35 -6.38
CA GLY A 434 -4.07 40.96 -5.48
C GLY A 434 -4.21 42.46 -5.37
N GLN A 435 -3.36 43.09 -4.56
CA GLN A 435 -3.29 44.55 -4.48
C GLN A 435 -2.64 45.15 -5.73
N LEU A 436 -3.09 46.34 -6.12
CA LEU A 436 -2.52 47.18 -7.17
C LEU A 436 -2.16 48.57 -6.62
N PRO A 437 -1.26 49.33 -7.26
CA PRO A 437 -0.96 50.70 -6.86
C PRO A 437 -2.27 51.53 -6.92
N PRO A 438 -2.50 52.58 -6.10
CA PRO A 438 -1.56 53.27 -5.20
C PRO A 438 -1.43 52.65 -3.80
N ALA A 439 -1.87 51.41 -3.56
CA ALA A 439 -1.62 50.79 -2.26
C ALA A 439 -0.11 50.84 -1.93
N PRO A 440 0.28 51.30 -0.73
CA PRO A 440 1.67 51.48 -0.34
C PRO A 440 2.29 50.13 0.08
N SER A 441 2.27 49.14 -0.82
CA SER A 441 2.84 47.82 -0.57
C SER A 441 3.74 47.37 -1.72
N ARG A 442 4.80 46.63 -1.38
CA ARG A 442 5.71 46.04 -2.39
C ARG A 442 4.99 45.05 -3.30
N VAL A 443 3.96 44.38 -2.77
CA VAL A 443 3.09 43.47 -3.52
C VAL A 443 2.34 44.24 -4.62
N ALA A 444 1.83 45.44 -4.33
CA ALA A 444 1.12 46.26 -5.31
C ALA A 444 2.02 46.66 -6.49
N GLU A 445 3.25 47.11 -6.23
CA GLU A 445 4.23 47.45 -7.27
C GLU A 445 4.58 46.23 -8.14
N TRP A 446 4.73 45.08 -7.51
CA TRP A 446 5.05 43.83 -8.19
C TRP A 446 3.87 43.32 -9.03
N SER A 447 2.65 43.31 -8.51
CA SER A 447 1.44 42.96 -9.26
C SER A 447 1.29 43.80 -10.53
N ALA A 448 1.63 45.10 -10.47
CA ALA A 448 1.63 45.97 -11.64
C ALA A 448 2.70 45.59 -12.67
N THR A 449 3.88 45.17 -12.22
CA THR A 449 4.97 44.68 -13.09
C THR A 449 4.57 43.37 -13.76
N MET A 450 4.08 42.39 -12.99
CA MET A 450 3.61 41.12 -13.53
C MET A 450 2.44 41.31 -14.50
N LEU A 451 1.51 42.22 -14.20
CA LEU A 451 0.40 42.55 -15.10
C LEU A 451 0.88 43.00 -16.48
N ALA A 452 1.91 43.87 -16.56
CA ALA A 452 2.45 44.38 -17.83
C ALA A 452 3.01 43.27 -18.74
N ASP A 453 3.41 42.15 -18.14
CA ASP A 453 3.93 40.98 -18.84
C ASP A 453 2.84 39.95 -19.16
N LEU A 454 1.94 39.67 -18.23
CA LEU A 454 0.82 38.74 -18.44
C LEU A 454 -0.11 39.20 -19.56
N VAL A 455 -0.36 40.52 -19.71
CA VAL A 455 -1.17 41.08 -20.81
C VAL A 455 -0.54 40.92 -22.20
N ARG A 456 0.63 40.29 -22.34
CA ARG A 456 1.19 39.89 -23.65
C ARG A 456 0.73 38.49 -24.06
N HIS A 457 0.33 37.66 -23.11
CA HIS A 457 0.02 36.25 -23.31
C HIS A 457 -1.45 35.91 -22.98
N TYR A 458 -2.07 36.68 -22.07
CA TYR A 458 -3.42 36.44 -21.55
C TYR A 458 -4.34 37.63 -21.79
N ASP A 459 -5.65 37.36 -21.82
CA ASP A 459 -6.69 38.37 -21.62
C ASP A 459 -6.95 38.51 -20.12
N VAL A 460 -6.33 39.52 -19.50
CA VAL A 460 -6.29 39.66 -18.04
C VAL A 460 -7.48 40.49 -17.53
N GLU A 461 -8.07 40.09 -16.40
CA GLU A 461 -8.91 40.93 -15.54
C GLU A 461 -8.30 40.98 -14.14
N CYS A 462 -8.18 42.18 -13.56
CA CYS A 462 -7.64 42.34 -12.21
C CYS A 462 -8.76 42.22 -11.17
N VAL A 463 -8.48 41.57 -10.05
CA VAL A 463 -9.44 41.33 -8.97
C VAL A 463 -8.89 41.89 -7.67
N THR A 464 -9.57 42.92 -7.14
CA THR A 464 -9.16 43.61 -5.91
C THR A 464 -10.37 44.30 -5.27
N PRO A 465 -10.46 44.37 -3.91
CA PRO A 465 -11.48 45.17 -3.24
C PRO A 465 -11.19 46.69 -3.27
N GLN A 466 -10.05 47.11 -3.83
CA GLN A 466 -9.63 48.51 -3.86
C GLN A 466 -10.57 49.39 -4.69
N GLN A 467 -11.06 50.48 -4.09
CA GLN A 467 -11.92 51.45 -4.78
C GLN A 467 -11.14 52.37 -5.72
N THR A 468 -9.83 52.58 -5.47
CA THR A 468 -8.96 53.44 -6.28
C THR A 468 -7.71 52.66 -6.69
N ILE A 469 -7.40 52.67 -7.99
CA ILE A 469 -6.23 52.01 -8.57
C ILE A 469 -5.49 52.97 -9.52
N LEU A 470 -4.17 52.93 -9.50
CA LEU A 470 -3.28 53.53 -10.49
C LEU A 470 -3.01 52.49 -11.57
N ARG A 471 -3.43 52.79 -12.80
CA ARG A 471 -3.24 51.88 -13.93
C ARG A 471 -1.79 51.98 -14.42
N PRO A 472 -1.04 50.87 -14.52
CA PRO A 472 0.33 50.90 -15.01
C PRO A 472 0.42 51.31 -16.49
N SER A 473 1.53 51.94 -16.86
CA SER A 473 1.84 52.35 -18.22
C SER A 473 1.95 51.12 -19.14
N GLY A 474 0.92 50.86 -19.95
CA GLY A 474 0.82 49.69 -20.84
C GLY A 474 -0.35 48.72 -20.54
N GLY A 475 -1.06 48.90 -19.42
CA GLY A 475 -2.23 48.08 -19.02
C GLY A 475 -3.58 48.82 -19.06
N GLY A 476 -3.68 49.93 -19.82
CA GLY A 476 -4.78 50.91 -19.71
C GLY A 476 -6.20 50.41 -19.97
N GLY A 477 -6.39 49.19 -20.50
CA GLY A 477 -7.68 48.59 -20.85
C GLY A 477 -8.14 47.41 -20.00
N THR A 478 -7.35 46.97 -19.01
CA THR A 478 -7.66 45.77 -18.20
C THR A 478 -8.84 46.04 -17.25
N PRO A 479 -9.95 45.28 -17.32
CA PRO A 479 -11.07 45.41 -16.40
C PRO A 479 -10.66 45.11 -14.96
N VAL A 480 -11.30 45.80 -14.00
CA VAL A 480 -11.13 45.54 -12.57
C VAL A 480 -12.45 45.10 -11.96
N ARG A 481 -12.37 44.06 -11.12
CA ARG A 481 -13.50 43.35 -10.53
C ARG A 481 -13.31 43.17 -9.03
N THR A 482 -14.40 42.96 -8.31
CA THR A 482 -14.33 42.62 -6.89
C THR A 482 -14.09 41.12 -6.69
N PRO A 483 -13.56 40.70 -5.53
CA PRO A 483 -13.45 39.28 -5.19
C PRO A 483 -14.77 38.52 -5.26
N GLU A 484 -15.88 39.11 -4.80
CA GLU A 484 -17.21 38.49 -4.86
C GLU A 484 -17.67 38.27 -6.31
N TRP A 485 -17.33 39.20 -7.20
CA TRP A 485 -17.61 39.04 -8.62
C TRP A 485 -16.82 37.87 -9.20
N LEU A 486 -15.54 37.70 -8.83
CA LEU A 486 -14.74 36.56 -9.28
C LEU A 486 -15.38 35.24 -8.84
N VAL A 487 -15.83 35.13 -7.58
CA VAL A 487 -16.48 33.92 -7.08
C VAL A 487 -17.69 33.53 -7.94
N MET A 488 -18.46 34.50 -8.41
CA MET A 488 -19.62 34.25 -9.28
C MET A 488 -19.25 33.96 -10.75
N ASN A 489 -18.04 34.30 -11.18
CA ASN A 489 -17.62 34.25 -12.59
C ASN A 489 -16.35 33.42 -12.82
N ALA A 490 -15.93 32.63 -11.82
CA ALA A 490 -14.65 31.92 -11.83
C ALA A 490 -14.51 30.97 -13.03
N SER A 491 -15.61 30.30 -13.42
CA SER A 491 -15.65 29.38 -14.57
C SER A 491 -15.37 30.06 -15.92
N ALA A 492 -15.40 31.38 -15.98
CA ALA A 492 -15.13 32.14 -17.20
C ALA A 492 -13.62 32.37 -17.45
N PHE A 493 -12.76 31.99 -16.50
CA PHE A 493 -11.32 32.16 -16.56
C PHE A 493 -10.60 30.83 -16.77
N ASP A 494 -9.57 30.85 -17.61
CA ASP A 494 -8.69 29.71 -17.82
C ASP A 494 -7.64 29.61 -16.70
N ARG A 495 -7.22 30.76 -16.16
CA ARG A 495 -6.22 30.87 -15.08
C ARG A 495 -6.69 31.84 -14.00
N VAL A 496 -6.44 31.51 -12.74
CA VAL A 496 -6.58 32.43 -11.61
C VAL A 496 -5.22 32.49 -10.92
N VAL A 497 -4.65 33.68 -10.79
CA VAL A 497 -3.31 33.89 -10.23
C VAL A 497 -3.40 34.86 -9.06
N TYR A 498 -2.89 34.45 -7.90
CA TYR A 498 -2.87 35.24 -6.67
C TYR A 498 -1.48 35.83 -6.45
N ALA A 499 -1.39 37.14 -6.39
CA ALA A 499 -0.18 37.88 -6.06
C ALA A 499 -0.12 38.16 -4.56
N LEU A 500 0.51 37.26 -3.79
CA LEU A 500 0.48 37.27 -2.33
C LEU A 500 1.84 37.67 -1.73
N GLY A 501 1.81 38.44 -0.64
CA GLY A 501 3.00 38.84 0.10
C GLY A 501 2.74 39.05 1.60
N ASP A 502 3.52 39.92 2.23
CA ASP A 502 3.62 40.11 3.69
C ASP A 502 2.68 41.18 4.27
N ASP A 503 1.74 41.70 3.49
CA ASP A 503 0.78 42.70 3.95
C ASP A 503 -0.43 42.04 4.66
N ALA A 504 -0.52 42.26 5.98
CA ALA A 504 -1.59 41.75 6.84
C ALA A 504 -2.98 42.27 6.43
N THR A 505 -3.07 43.43 5.78
CA THR A 505 -4.36 44.03 5.41
C THR A 505 -5.00 43.36 4.20
N CYS A 506 -4.21 42.72 3.32
CA CYS A 506 -4.77 41.97 2.19
C CYS A 506 -4.96 40.48 2.44
N LEU A 507 -4.22 39.91 3.39
CA LEU A 507 -4.20 38.46 3.60
C LEU A 507 -5.60 37.86 3.88
N PRO A 508 -6.48 38.45 4.72
CA PRO A 508 -7.78 37.85 5.03
C PRO A 508 -8.68 37.64 3.81
N TRP A 509 -8.90 38.69 3.01
CA TRP A 509 -9.80 38.59 1.85
C TRP A 509 -9.18 37.75 0.73
N MET A 510 -7.85 37.76 0.59
CA MET A 510 -7.18 36.93 -0.41
C MET A 510 -7.28 35.45 -0.06
N LEU A 511 -7.12 35.07 1.21
CA LEU A 511 -7.30 33.70 1.66
C LEU A 511 -8.76 33.25 1.55
N ASP A 512 -9.75 34.10 1.89
CA ASP A 512 -11.18 33.81 1.65
C ASP A 512 -11.45 33.55 0.15
N THR A 513 -10.93 34.44 -0.70
CA THR A 513 -11.11 34.31 -2.15
C THR A 513 -10.42 33.07 -2.68
N LEU A 514 -9.22 32.72 -2.20
CA LEU A 514 -8.47 31.54 -2.60
C LEU A 514 -9.17 30.23 -2.18
N GLN A 515 -9.77 30.19 -0.98
CA GLN A 515 -10.56 29.05 -0.52
C GLN A 515 -11.80 28.82 -1.40
N ARG A 516 -12.42 29.89 -1.89
CA ARG A 516 -13.64 29.84 -2.71
C ARG A 516 -13.35 29.66 -4.21
N VAL A 517 -12.23 30.20 -4.68
CA VAL A 517 -11.75 30.12 -6.07
C VAL A 517 -10.27 29.73 -6.05
N PRO A 518 -9.95 28.43 -6.11
CA PRO A 518 -8.56 27.99 -6.13
C PRO A 518 -7.79 28.57 -7.34
N GLY A 519 -6.55 29.03 -7.11
CA GLY A 519 -5.68 29.57 -8.14
C GLY A 519 -4.19 29.39 -7.82
N THR A 520 -3.34 29.69 -8.80
CA THR A 520 -1.89 29.62 -8.63
C THR A 520 -1.43 30.79 -7.77
N VAL A 521 -0.78 30.52 -6.65
CA VAL A 521 -0.27 31.56 -5.75
C VAL A 521 1.17 31.88 -6.11
N VAL A 522 1.45 33.13 -6.42
CA VAL A 522 2.80 33.66 -6.58
C VAL A 522 3.18 34.41 -5.31
N LEU A 523 4.18 33.87 -4.61
CA LEU A 523 4.68 34.35 -3.33
C LEU A 523 5.93 35.19 -3.52
N HIS A 524 5.90 36.43 -3.03
CA HIS A 524 7.01 37.38 -3.17
C HIS A 524 8.01 37.40 -1.99
N ASP A 525 7.58 37.02 -0.77
CA ASP A 525 8.42 37.05 0.44
C ASP A 525 8.08 35.93 1.46
N ARG A 526 8.93 35.72 2.48
CA ARG A 526 8.75 34.80 3.63
C ARG A 526 7.91 35.42 4.77
N GLY A 527 7.49 36.68 4.66
CA GLY A 527 6.83 37.44 5.73
C GLY A 527 5.40 37.02 6.12
N ILE A 528 4.82 35.98 5.50
CA ILE A 528 3.44 35.52 5.76
C ILE A 528 3.22 35.21 7.25
N ALA A 529 4.21 34.65 7.94
CA ALA A 529 4.12 34.39 9.38
C ALA A 529 3.86 35.68 10.17
N ARG A 530 4.52 36.80 9.82
CA ARG A 530 4.30 38.09 10.50
C ARG A 530 2.90 38.62 10.25
N SER A 531 2.41 38.50 9.02
CA SER A 531 1.06 38.92 8.67
C SER A 531 0.00 38.12 9.42
N LEU A 532 0.19 36.81 9.56
CA LEU A 532 -0.67 35.95 10.39
C LEU A 532 -0.60 36.32 11.86
N ALA A 533 0.57 36.68 12.39
CA ALA A 533 0.75 37.13 13.78
C ALA A 533 -0.05 38.40 14.07
N THR A 534 -0.01 39.37 13.16
CA THR A 534 -0.80 40.61 13.27
C THR A 534 -2.30 40.30 13.27
N LEU A 535 -2.76 39.42 12.37
CA LEU A 535 -4.17 39.04 12.27
C LEU A 535 -4.65 38.24 13.50
N GLU A 536 -3.81 37.36 14.04
CA GLU A 536 -4.08 36.62 15.28
C GLU A 536 -4.23 37.57 16.48
N ALA A 537 -3.39 38.59 16.58
CA ALA A 537 -3.51 39.61 17.63
C ALA A 537 -4.84 40.42 17.53
N GLU A 538 -5.38 40.60 16.33
CA GLU A 538 -6.63 41.31 16.09
C GLU A 538 -7.87 40.42 16.30
N THR A 539 -7.82 39.16 15.86
CA THR A 539 -8.97 38.23 15.85
C THR A 539 -9.06 37.36 17.12
N GLY A 540 -7.94 37.12 17.79
CA GLY A 540 -7.84 36.18 18.90
C GLY A 540 -7.80 34.70 18.48
N GLU A 541 -7.78 34.39 17.17
CA GLU A 541 -7.70 33.02 16.67
C GLU A 541 -6.23 32.54 16.58
N PRO A 542 -5.92 31.27 16.89
CA PRO A 542 -4.56 30.73 16.89
C PRO A 542 -4.02 30.43 15.48
N LEU A 543 -3.98 31.44 14.62
CA LEU A 543 -3.68 31.33 13.19
C LEU A 543 -2.25 30.86 12.93
N LEU A 544 -1.27 31.37 13.66
CA LEU A 544 0.13 30.95 13.55
C LEU A 544 0.31 29.49 13.97
N LEU A 545 -0.22 29.13 15.13
CA LEU A 545 -0.08 27.78 15.67
C LEU A 545 -0.74 26.74 14.76
N ARG A 546 -1.89 27.09 14.18
CA ARG A 546 -2.58 26.29 13.15
C ARG A 546 -1.69 26.06 11.93
N GLN A 547 -1.00 27.09 11.43
CA GLN A 547 -0.13 26.95 10.26
C GLN A 547 1.15 26.16 10.56
N VAL A 548 1.71 26.30 11.77
CA VAL A 548 2.84 25.47 12.23
C VAL A 548 2.42 23.99 12.24
N TYR A 549 1.24 23.68 12.79
CA TYR A 549 0.69 22.32 12.76
C TYR A 549 0.48 21.80 11.34
N LEU A 550 -0.19 22.56 10.47
CA LEU A 550 -0.48 22.11 9.09
C LEU A 550 0.81 21.78 8.32
N SER A 551 1.89 22.50 8.60
CA SER A 551 3.17 22.36 7.92
C SER A 551 4.07 21.26 8.52
N TYR A 552 4.15 21.15 9.85
CA TYR A 552 5.15 20.27 10.53
C TYR A 552 4.56 19.35 11.61
N GLY A 553 3.23 19.35 11.78
CA GLY A 553 2.52 18.47 12.70
C GLY A 553 2.60 18.88 14.17
N TRP A 554 2.15 17.98 15.04
CA TRP A 554 1.99 18.23 16.48
C TRP A 554 3.30 18.49 17.21
N THR A 555 4.42 17.92 16.76
CA THR A 555 5.74 18.13 17.38
C THR A 555 6.13 19.61 17.37
N ALA A 556 6.04 20.25 16.20
CA ALA A 556 6.37 21.67 16.04
C ALA A 556 5.33 22.57 16.72
N ALA A 557 4.05 22.22 16.67
CA ALA A 557 3.01 22.97 17.38
C ALA A 557 3.23 22.94 18.90
N ALA A 558 3.61 21.79 19.46
CA ALA A 558 3.92 21.65 20.88
C ALA A 558 5.23 22.36 21.27
N GLU A 559 6.25 22.37 20.40
CA GLU A 559 7.47 23.19 20.58
C GLU A 559 7.13 24.68 20.63
N ALA A 560 6.33 25.16 19.67
CA ALA A 560 5.89 26.55 19.58
C ALA A 560 5.13 26.97 20.85
N ALA A 561 4.13 26.18 21.25
CA ALA A 561 3.31 26.47 22.42
C ALA A 561 4.13 26.49 23.72
N ARG A 562 5.10 25.59 23.90
CA ARG A 562 5.98 25.57 25.09
C ARG A 562 6.98 26.71 25.13
N SER A 563 7.48 27.15 23.96
CA SER A 563 8.49 28.21 23.87
C SER A 563 7.96 29.60 24.25
N GLY A 564 6.64 29.82 24.08
CA GLY A 564 6.02 31.14 24.21
C GLY A 564 6.27 32.09 23.02
N ASP A 565 7.09 31.69 22.03
CA ASP A 565 7.40 32.47 20.81
C ASP A 565 6.99 31.69 19.55
N ILE A 566 5.68 31.71 19.29
CA ILE A 566 5.09 31.03 18.13
C ILE A 566 5.60 31.64 16.82
N LEU A 567 5.86 32.95 16.77
CA LEU A 567 6.31 33.64 15.57
C LEU A 567 7.71 33.19 15.15
N ALA A 568 8.67 33.12 16.08
CA ALA A 568 10.02 32.62 15.78
C ALA A 568 9.98 31.18 15.26
N THR A 569 9.08 30.36 15.82
CA THR A 569 8.87 28.98 15.37
C THR A 569 8.25 28.94 13.97
N ALA A 570 7.23 29.77 13.68
CA ALA A 570 6.62 29.86 12.37
C ALA A 570 7.58 30.39 11.28
N GLU A 571 8.45 31.35 11.61
CA GLU A 571 9.48 31.87 10.69
C GLU A 571 10.55 30.81 10.37
N LYS A 572 10.94 29.99 11.36
CA LYS A 572 11.85 28.84 11.16
C LYS A 572 11.27 27.82 10.18
N TYR A 573 9.96 27.64 10.21
CA TYR A 573 9.25 26.57 9.51
C TYR A 573 8.61 27.03 8.18
N ALA A 574 8.66 28.31 7.79
CA ALA A 574 8.16 28.77 6.49
C ALA A 574 6.74 28.26 6.14
N CYS A 575 5.76 28.61 6.98
CA CYS A 575 4.35 28.21 6.98
C CYS A 575 3.59 28.35 5.64
N LEU A 576 3.90 27.51 4.64
CA LEU A 576 3.29 27.54 3.30
C LEU A 576 2.33 26.39 3.03
N THR A 577 2.35 25.32 3.84
CA THR A 577 1.55 24.11 3.57
C THR A 577 0.05 24.38 3.59
N GLY A 578 -0.45 25.24 4.49
CA GLY A 578 -1.87 25.60 4.50
C GLY A 578 -2.31 26.35 3.24
N ILE A 579 -1.44 27.19 2.66
CA ILE A 579 -1.71 27.87 1.39
C ILE A 579 -1.61 26.88 0.21
N ALA A 580 -0.58 26.04 0.20
CA ALA A 580 -0.39 25.02 -0.82
C ALA A 580 -1.56 24.02 -0.88
N ALA A 581 -2.20 23.73 0.26
CA ALA A 581 -3.35 22.82 0.33
C ALA A 581 -4.61 23.34 -0.39
N ILE A 582 -4.76 24.67 -0.53
CA ILE A 582 -5.93 25.32 -1.16
C ILE A 582 -5.60 26.00 -2.49
N ALA A 583 -4.31 26.10 -2.85
CA ALA A 583 -3.85 26.67 -4.11
C ALA A 583 -3.77 25.61 -5.21
N THR A 584 -4.01 26.03 -6.46
CA THR A 584 -3.77 25.16 -7.64
C THR A 584 -2.30 25.12 -8.06
N GLY A 585 -1.39 25.48 -7.16
CA GLY A 585 0.05 25.55 -7.40
C GLY A 585 0.67 26.74 -6.69
N VAL A 586 1.92 26.60 -6.27
CA VAL A 586 2.65 27.69 -5.58
C VAL A 586 3.93 27.99 -6.36
N ILE A 587 4.12 29.26 -6.69
CA ILE A 587 5.34 29.78 -7.30
C ILE A 587 5.97 30.72 -6.28
N ARG A 588 7.22 30.48 -5.90
CA ARG A 588 7.95 31.35 -4.97
C ARG A 588 9.07 32.08 -5.69
N LEU A 589 9.11 33.39 -5.52
CA LEU A 589 10.17 34.25 -6.02
C LEU A 589 11.22 34.50 -4.91
N SER A 590 12.50 34.23 -5.18
CA SER A 590 13.58 34.34 -4.19
C SER A 590 14.82 35.06 -4.73
N ASP A 591 15.61 35.70 -3.85
CA ASP A 591 16.82 36.49 -4.22
C ASP A 591 18.09 35.63 -4.43
N GLY A 592 17.98 34.31 -4.56
CA GLY A 592 19.12 33.38 -4.67
C GLY A 592 19.40 32.54 -3.42
N ALA A 593 20.43 31.70 -3.51
CA ALA A 593 20.48 30.37 -2.92
C ALA A 593 20.34 30.21 -1.37
N ARG A 594 19.52 29.19 -1.01
CA ARG A 594 19.48 28.29 0.17
C ARG A 594 18.68 28.70 1.42
N GLN A 595 17.68 27.86 1.75
CA GLN A 595 17.69 26.94 2.91
C GLN A 595 16.78 25.74 2.60
N LYS A 596 17.07 24.58 3.20
CA LYS A 596 16.55 23.25 2.83
C LYS A 596 15.13 22.81 3.27
N PRO A 597 14.27 23.57 4.01
CA PRO A 597 13.07 22.96 4.59
C PRO A 597 11.88 22.78 3.63
N ASP A 598 11.85 23.45 2.47
CA ASP A 598 10.63 23.47 1.62
C ASP A 598 10.63 22.44 0.46
N GLN A 599 11.62 21.55 0.39
CA GLN A 599 11.70 20.53 -0.67
C GLN A 599 10.54 19.52 -0.65
N ASP A 600 9.75 19.50 0.43
CA ASP A 600 8.63 18.57 0.61
C ASP A 600 7.31 19.05 -0.02
N ILE A 601 7.22 20.30 -0.52
CA ILE A 601 6.06 20.79 -1.27
C ILE A 601 6.19 20.39 -2.75
N ALA A 602 5.60 19.26 -3.15
CA ALA A 602 5.78 18.70 -4.50
C ALA A 602 5.26 19.56 -5.68
N ASP A 603 4.49 20.61 -5.36
CA ASP A 603 3.94 21.59 -6.30
C ASP A 603 4.52 23.00 -6.10
N LEU A 604 5.65 23.15 -5.39
CA LEU A 604 6.36 24.42 -5.28
C LEU A 604 7.33 24.60 -6.45
N ILE A 605 7.17 25.67 -7.22
CA ILE A 605 8.16 26.10 -8.21
C ILE A 605 8.92 27.30 -7.62
N GLU A 606 10.23 27.16 -7.45
CA GLU A 606 11.10 28.27 -7.08
C GLU A 606 11.67 28.94 -8.32
N LEU A 607 11.52 30.26 -8.40
CA LEU A 607 12.11 31.12 -9.42
C LEU A 607 12.96 32.20 -8.76
N GLU A 608 13.98 32.66 -9.49
CA GLU A 608 14.72 33.87 -9.10
C GLU A 608 13.79 35.09 -9.22
N ARG A 609 13.93 36.09 -8.32
CA ARG A 609 13.14 37.33 -8.41
C ARG A 609 13.33 38.07 -9.74
N ALA A 610 14.47 37.88 -10.40
CA ALA A 610 14.78 38.43 -11.72
C ALA A 610 14.25 37.57 -12.89
N ALA A 611 13.44 36.52 -12.63
CA ALA A 611 12.90 35.66 -13.66
C ALA A 611 12.11 36.46 -14.71
N THR A 612 12.34 36.14 -15.97
CA THR A 612 11.65 36.82 -17.08
C THR A 612 10.17 36.45 -17.12
N ALA A 613 9.36 37.31 -17.73
CA ALA A 613 7.95 37.06 -18.03
C ALA A 613 7.69 35.64 -18.58
N ALA A 614 8.50 35.20 -19.54
CA ALA A 614 8.36 33.89 -20.17
C ALA A 614 8.49 32.72 -19.17
N VAL A 615 9.39 32.84 -18.20
CA VAL A 615 9.62 31.82 -17.17
C VAL A 615 8.45 31.76 -16.18
N ILE A 616 7.88 32.92 -15.82
CA ILE A 616 6.69 32.97 -14.96
C ILE A 616 5.48 32.38 -15.68
N VAL A 617 5.29 32.69 -16.96
CA VAL A 617 4.22 32.10 -17.79
C VAL A 617 4.40 30.58 -17.90
N GLU A 618 5.61 30.09 -18.16
CA GLU A 618 5.91 28.65 -18.19
C GLU A 618 5.57 27.98 -16.85
N ALA A 619 5.90 28.63 -15.73
CA ALA A 619 5.57 28.13 -14.40
C ALA A 619 4.04 28.10 -14.15
N ILE A 620 3.30 29.15 -14.51
CA ILE A 620 1.83 29.22 -14.37
C ILE A 620 1.17 28.10 -15.18
N GLU A 621 1.59 27.92 -16.44
CA GLU A 621 1.03 26.89 -17.30
C GLU A 621 1.36 25.48 -16.81
N ARG A 622 2.59 25.27 -16.31
CA ARG A 622 2.99 23.99 -15.72
C ARG A 622 2.17 23.65 -14.48
N GLN A 623 1.92 24.62 -13.60
CA GLN A 623 1.05 24.44 -12.43
C GLN A 623 -0.38 24.13 -12.86
N SER A 624 -0.92 24.94 -13.76
CA SER A 624 -2.26 24.72 -14.30
C SER A 624 -2.40 23.31 -14.86
N GLN A 625 -1.40 22.75 -15.55
CA GLN A 625 -1.49 21.41 -16.14
C GLN A 625 -1.29 20.26 -15.14
N ASN A 626 -0.46 20.43 -14.11
CA ASN A 626 0.06 19.30 -13.33
C ASN A 626 -0.16 19.38 -11.83
N ALA A 627 -0.70 20.49 -11.31
CA ALA A 627 -1.03 20.61 -9.91
C ALA A 627 -2.28 19.79 -9.57
N ARG A 628 -2.31 19.23 -8.36
CA ARG A 628 -3.37 18.33 -7.89
C ARG A 628 -4.77 18.89 -8.12
N LEU A 629 -5.05 20.07 -7.56
CA LEU A 629 -6.39 20.68 -7.62
C LEU A 629 -6.81 21.03 -9.06
N SER A 630 -5.86 21.40 -9.93
CA SER A 630 -6.17 21.60 -11.34
C SER A 630 -6.52 20.31 -12.08
N ILE A 631 -5.88 19.20 -11.74
CA ILE A 631 -6.22 17.89 -12.31
C ILE A 631 -7.62 17.47 -11.84
N LEU A 632 -7.93 17.65 -10.55
CA LEU A 632 -9.26 17.36 -9.99
C LEU A 632 -10.36 18.23 -10.61
N GLN A 633 -10.11 19.52 -10.78
CA GLN A 633 -11.05 20.42 -11.46
C GLN A 633 -11.33 19.97 -12.89
N ARG A 634 -10.28 19.64 -13.66
CA ARG A 634 -10.45 19.13 -15.02
C ARG A 634 -11.12 17.77 -15.07
N LEU A 635 -10.88 16.90 -14.09
CA LEU A 635 -11.63 15.65 -13.97
C LEU A 635 -13.12 15.97 -13.82
N SER A 636 -13.51 16.90 -12.94
CA SER A 636 -14.91 17.31 -12.82
C SER A 636 -15.49 17.84 -14.14
N GLU A 637 -14.73 18.67 -14.87
CA GLU A 637 -15.12 19.17 -16.20
C GLU A 637 -15.30 18.04 -17.22
N ASP A 638 -14.36 17.08 -17.28
CA ASP A 638 -14.42 15.92 -18.16
C ASP A 638 -15.66 15.06 -17.86
N ILE A 639 -15.97 14.83 -16.58
CA ILE A 639 -17.12 14.03 -16.17
C ILE A 639 -18.44 14.73 -16.51
N VAL A 640 -18.53 16.05 -16.32
CA VAL A 640 -19.73 16.84 -16.67
C VAL A 640 -19.95 16.87 -18.20
N ALA A 641 -18.86 16.81 -18.98
CA ALA A 641 -18.93 16.78 -20.44
C ALA A 641 -19.36 15.42 -21.02
N ILE A 642 -19.53 14.37 -20.19
CA ILE A 642 -19.95 13.06 -20.66
C ILE A 642 -21.42 13.11 -21.09
N GLU A 643 -21.66 13.00 -22.39
CA GLU A 643 -22.98 12.81 -22.96
C GLU A 643 -23.40 11.34 -22.79
N ALA A 644 -24.33 11.07 -21.86
CA ALA A 644 -24.88 9.73 -21.65
C ALA A 644 -26.40 9.72 -21.65
N PRO A 645 -27.04 8.64 -22.17
CA PRO A 645 -28.48 8.50 -22.17
C PRO A 645 -29.08 8.29 -20.77
N GLU A 646 -28.28 7.83 -19.82
CA GLU A 646 -28.66 7.63 -18.42
C GLU A 646 -28.06 8.74 -17.53
N VAL A 647 -28.88 9.29 -16.64
CA VAL A 647 -28.43 10.29 -15.67
C VAL A 647 -27.76 9.58 -14.48
N PRO A 648 -26.51 9.91 -14.12
CA PRO A 648 -25.83 9.30 -12.98
C PRO A 648 -26.56 9.55 -11.66
N GLY A 649 -26.65 8.54 -10.81
CA GLY A 649 -27.25 8.65 -9.48
C GLY A 649 -26.33 9.34 -8.47
N GLY A 650 -26.84 9.71 -7.29
CA GLY A 650 -26.04 10.30 -6.22
C GLY A 650 -24.82 9.45 -5.80
N ALA A 651 -25.01 8.12 -5.75
CA ALA A 651 -23.94 7.17 -5.42
C ALA A 651 -22.82 7.11 -6.48
N ASP A 652 -23.15 7.35 -7.76
CA ASP A 652 -22.16 7.42 -8.83
C ASP A 652 -21.26 8.66 -8.66
N TRP A 653 -21.86 9.80 -8.32
CA TRP A 653 -21.13 11.04 -8.04
C TRP A 653 -20.19 10.89 -6.85
N GLU A 654 -20.69 10.35 -5.73
CA GLU A 654 -19.86 10.06 -4.55
C GLU A 654 -18.70 9.13 -4.89
N THR A 655 -18.95 8.11 -5.72
CA THR A 655 -17.92 7.15 -6.14
C THR A 655 -16.83 7.82 -6.99
N ILE A 656 -17.19 8.67 -7.96
CA ILE A 656 -16.21 9.39 -8.78
C ILE A 656 -15.39 10.35 -7.94
N VAL A 657 -16.03 11.13 -7.06
CA VAL A 657 -15.34 12.07 -6.18
C VAL A 657 -14.35 11.33 -5.29
N ARG A 658 -14.76 10.18 -4.72
CA ARG A 658 -13.88 9.31 -3.95
C ARG A 658 -12.70 8.80 -4.79
N CYS A 659 -12.94 8.30 -6.00
CA CYS A 659 -11.86 7.84 -6.88
C CYS A 659 -10.87 8.96 -7.22
N GLY A 660 -11.36 10.16 -7.52
CA GLY A 660 -10.53 11.33 -7.76
C GLY A 660 -9.65 11.68 -6.55
N ALA A 661 -10.25 11.71 -5.35
CA ALA A 661 -9.52 12.00 -4.11
C ALA A 661 -8.46 10.93 -3.78
N GLU A 662 -8.78 9.65 -3.98
CA GLU A 662 -7.86 8.52 -3.74
C GLU A 662 -6.69 8.49 -4.73
N ASN A 663 -6.96 8.80 -6.00
CA ASN A 663 -5.95 8.77 -7.06
C ASN A 663 -5.00 9.96 -7.04
N LEU A 664 -5.46 11.08 -6.48
CA LEU A 664 -4.71 12.33 -6.41
C LEU A 664 -4.73 12.79 -4.95
N PRO A 665 -3.96 12.15 -4.04
CA PRO A 665 -3.94 12.50 -2.62
C PRO A 665 -3.18 13.80 -2.33
N GLY A 666 -3.25 14.26 -1.08
CA GLY A 666 -2.61 15.47 -0.55
C GLY A 666 -1.13 15.64 -0.87
N VAL A 667 -0.78 16.77 -1.49
CA VAL A 667 0.60 17.18 -1.75
C VAL A 667 1.12 18.07 -0.61
N GLY A 668 2.42 17.98 -0.30
CA GLY A 668 3.11 19.01 0.49
C GLY A 668 3.19 18.80 2.00
N ARG A 669 3.07 17.55 2.45
CA ARG A 669 3.18 17.16 3.86
C ARG A 669 4.24 16.07 4.04
N LEU A 670 4.87 16.02 5.22
CA LEU A 670 5.65 14.86 5.66
C LEU A 670 4.81 13.58 5.62
N ARG A 671 5.45 12.41 5.46
CA ARG A 671 4.74 11.11 5.52
C ARG A 671 4.05 11.01 6.88
N GLN A 672 2.88 10.39 6.94
CA GLN A 672 2.12 10.31 8.18
C GLN A 672 2.29 8.94 8.84
N ILE A 673 2.34 8.96 10.17
CA ILE A 673 2.01 7.81 11.02
C ILE A 673 0.63 8.11 11.60
N LEU A 674 -0.38 7.44 11.06
CA LEU A 674 -1.77 7.53 11.46
C LEU A 674 -1.97 6.58 12.65
N VAL A 675 -2.07 7.12 13.85
CA VAL A 675 -2.22 6.33 15.08
C VAL A 675 -3.69 6.28 15.45
N ASP A 676 -4.27 5.08 15.34
CA ASP A 676 -5.64 4.83 15.73
C ASP A 676 -5.82 4.93 17.24
N VAL A 677 -6.67 5.88 17.61
CA VAL A 677 -7.11 6.16 18.98
C VAL A 677 -8.63 6.19 19.07
N SER A 678 -9.32 5.39 18.25
CA SER A 678 -10.79 5.34 18.19
C SER A 678 -11.44 5.11 19.56
N GLU A 679 -10.94 4.17 20.36
CA GLU A 679 -11.51 3.85 21.68
C GLU A 679 -11.26 4.98 22.66
N VAL A 680 -10.02 5.43 22.79
CA VAL A 680 -9.64 6.40 23.83
C VAL A 680 -10.13 7.81 23.51
N SER A 681 -10.30 8.14 22.23
CA SER A 681 -10.88 9.42 21.81
C SER A 681 -12.39 9.47 22.06
N LEU A 682 -13.11 8.39 21.71
CA LEU A 682 -14.58 8.32 21.88
C LEU A 682 -15.00 8.06 23.32
N ARG A 683 -14.26 7.20 24.06
CA ARG A 683 -14.63 6.71 25.39
C ARG A 683 -13.39 6.48 26.26
N ASP A 684 -12.93 7.50 27.00
CA ASP A 684 -11.86 7.33 27.99
C ASP A 684 -12.39 6.69 29.29
N ALA A 685 -12.42 5.36 29.31
CA ALA A 685 -12.87 4.56 30.45
C ALA A 685 -11.76 4.33 31.49
N GLY A 686 -10.58 4.92 31.29
CA GLY A 686 -9.43 4.81 32.19
C GLY A 686 -8.87 3.38 32.27
N THR A 687 -8.93 2.60 31.19
CA THR A 687 -8.40 1.22 31.20
C THR A 687 -6.88 1.20 31.07
N GLY A 688 -6.25 0.07 31.44
CA GLY A 688 -4.80 -0.11 31.28
C GLY A 688 -4.35 0.00 29.82
N ILE A 689 -5.15 -0.52 28.88
CA ILE A 689 -4.89 -0.40 27.43
C ILE A 689 -4.92 1.06 26.99
N GLN A 690 -5.93 1.83 27.42
CA GLN A 690 -6.05 3.25 27.08
C GLN A 690 -4.90 4.09 27.67
N ARG A 691 -4.39 3.71 28.85
CA ARG A 691 -3.17 4.29 29.43
C ARG A 691 -1.96 4.04 28.53
N VAL A 692 -1.77 2.82 28.03
CA VAL A 692 -0.69 2.50 27.09
C VAL A 692 -0.83 3.32 25.80
N ALA A 693 -2.02 3.31 25.20
CA ALA A 693 -2.26 3.99 23.93
C ALA A 693 -1.94 5.50 24.01
N LYS A 694 -2.39 6.17 25.07
CA LYS A 694 -2.10 7.60 25.30
C LYS A 694 -0.60 7.87 25.44
N ASN A 695 0.10 7.10 26.28
CA ASN A 695 1.51 7.37 26.55
C ASN A 695 2.41 7.07 25.34
N ILE A 696 2.16 5.98 24.63
CA ILE A 696 2.89 5.68 23.38
C ILE A 696 2.62 6.78 22.34
N LEU A 697 1.37 7.22 22.16
CA LEU A 697 1.05 8.30 21.24
C LEU A 697 1.77 9.61 21.59
N ILE A 698 1.77 10.00 22.86
CA ILE A 698 2.44 11.23 23.34
C ILE A 698 3.93 11.19 22.99
N GLU A 699 4.60 10.06 23.27
CA GLU A 699 6.04 9.93 23.00
C GLU A 699 6.34 9.87 21.50
N LEU A 700 5.48 9.22 20.70
CA LEU A 700 5.58 9.26 19.24
C LEU A 700 5.42 10.69 18.69
N ILE A 701 4.51 11.50 19.24
CA ILE A 701 4.35 12.91 18.85
C ILE A 701 5.56 13.75 19.26
N LYS A 702 6.12 13.52 20.46
CA LYS A 702 7.31 14.26 20.93
C LYS A 702 8.55 13.95 20.09
N LYS A 703 8.72 12.69 19.70
CA LYS A 703 9.89 12.19 18.95
C LYS A 703 9.45 11.35 17.76
N PRO A 704 8.89 11.98 16.71
CA PRO A 704 8.45 11.25 15.54
C PRO A 704 9.66 10.64 14.80
N PRO A 705 9.51 9.45 14.19
CA PRO A 705 10.50 8.90 13.28
C PRO A 705 10.88 9.89 12.16
N VAL A 706 12.15 9.87 11.76
CA VAL A 706 12.68 10.82 10.76
C VAL A 706 11.88 10.74 9.45
N GLY A 707 11.45 11.89 8.94
CA GLY A 707 10.66 12.00 7.70
C GLY A 707 9.16 11.76 7.88
N PHE A 708 8.70 11.50 9.10
CA PHE A 708 7.29 11.33 9.43
C PHE A 708 6.76 12.40 10.38
N ARG A 709 5.46 12.68 10.26
CA ARG A 709 4.66 13.33 11.31
C ARG A 709 3.67 12.32 11.89
N VAL A 710 3.38 12.44 13.18
CA VAL A 710 2.43 11.55 13.86
C VAL A 710 1.08 12.25 13.96
N GLU A 711 0.02 11.57 13.53
CA GLU A 711 -1.34 12.09 13.52
C GLU A 711 -2.28 11.10 14.21
N PRO A 712 -2.91 11.50 15.33
CA PRO A 712 -3.98 10.72 15.94
C PRO A 712 -5.20 10.70 15.01
N VAL A 713 -5.75 9.50 14.79
CA VAL A 713 -6.94 9.29 13.96
C VAL A 713 -7.98 8.46 14.69
N MET A 714 -9.23 8.61 14.28
CA MET A 714 -10.35 7.85 14.83
C MET A 714 -11.31 7.39 13.74
N ASP A 715 -11.97 6.26 13.99
CA ASP A 715 -13.15 5.78 13.29
C ASP A 715 -14.33 5.87 14.26
N ASP A 716 -15.37 6.62 13.87
CA ASP A 716 -16.60 6.81 14.64
C ASP A 716 -17.61 5.65 14.47
N GLY A 717 -17.19 4.56 13.84
CA GLY A 717 -18.03 3.42 13.46
C GLY A 717 -18.58 3.52 12.04
N SER A 718 -18.21 4.56 11.28
CA SER A 718 -18.56 4.71 9.87
C SER A 718 -17.68 3.88 8.93
N GLY A 719 -16.57 3.31 9.42
CA GLY A 719 -15.56 2.65 8.58
C GLY A 719 -14.70 3.66 7.81
N THR A 720 -14.68 4.92 8.24
CA THR A 720 -13.84 5.99 7.67
C THR A 720 -12.97 6.62 8.74
N LEU A 721 -11.71 6.90 8.39
CA LEU A 721 -10.78 7.55 9.32
C LEU A 721 -10.91 9.06 9.25
N ARG A 722 -10.94 9.69 10.43
CA ARG A 722 -10.89 11.14 10.63
C ARG A 722 -9.69 11.52 11.48
N TYR A 723 -9.15 12.71 11.25
CA TYR A 723 -8.19 13.30 12.18
C TYR A 723 -8.89 13.65 13.49
N THR A 724 -8.29 13.35 14.64
CA THR A 724 -8.84 13.76 15.96
C THR A 724 -7.97 14.84 16.60
N ARG A 725 -8.04 16.04 16.04
CA ARG A 725 -7.14 17.16 16.38
C ARG A 725 -7.43 17.75 17.75
N ALA A 726 -8.70 17.81 18.14
CA ALA A 726 -9.10 18.29 19.47
C ALA A 726 -8.59 17.34 20.58
N PHE A 727 -8.67 16.02 20.34
CA PHE A 727 -8.09 15.02 21.23
C PHE A 727 -6.56 15.20 21.35
N ALA A 728 -5.87 15.35 20.22
CA ALA A 728 -4.42 15.56 20.16
C ALA A 728 -3.98 16.83 20.93
N ALA A 729 -4.68 17.94 20.72
CA ALA A 729 -4.42 19.21 21.42
C ALA A 729 -4.54 19.04 22.95
N ARG A 730 -5.61 18.36 23.40
CA ARG A 730 -5.87 18.08 24.82
C ARG A 730 -4.77 17.23 25.45
N ILE A 731 -4.35 16.13 24.83
CA ILE A 731 -3.31 15.26 25.40
C ILE A 731 -1.92 15.91 25.38
N MET A 732 -1.67 16.82 24.43
CA MET A 732 -0.40 17.56 24.32
C MET A 732 -0.37 18.83 25.19
N GLY A 733 -1.51 19.21 25.79
CA GLY A 733 -1.63 20.42 26.61
C GLY A 733 -1.49 21.72 25.80
N ILE A 734 -1.94 21.74 24.54
CA ILE A 734 -1.91 22.94 23.70
C ILE A 734 -3.34 23.42 23.36
N PRO A 735 -3.54 24.71 23.03
CA PRO A 735 -4.87 25.23 22.66
C PRO A 735 -5.47 24.50 21.46
N ASP A 736 -6.80 24.43 21.41
CA ASP A 736 -7.52 23.94 20.24
C ASP A 736 -7.19 24.82 19.02
N LEU A 737 -6.83 24.19 17.91
CA LEU A 737 -6.47 24.84 16.65
C LEU A 737 -7.70 25.28 15.83
N GLY A 738 -8.91 25.00 16.32
CA GLY A 738 -10.17 25.31 15.65
C GLY A 738 -10.31 24.62 14.29
N LEU A 739 -9.56 23.55 14.03
CA LEU A 739 -9.58 22.81 12.77
C LEU A 739 -10.68 21.73 12.83
N PRO A 740 -11.41 21.51 11.72
CA PRO A 740 -12.38 20.42 11.64
C PRO A 740 -11.70 19.04 11.75
N GLU A 741 -12.49 18.03 12.13
CA GLU A 741 -12.06 16.61 12.14
C GLU A 741 -12.32 15.97 10.76
N ASP A 742 -11.54 16.41 9.78
CA ASP A 742 -11.66 16.00 8.38
C ASP A 742 -11.35 14.50 8.19
N LEU A 743 -11.86 13.95 7.08
CA LEU A 743 -11.42 12.65 6.60
C LEU A 743 -9.91 12.62 6.40
N VAL A 744 -9.29 11.49 6.73
CA VAL A 744 -7.86 11.29 6.56
C VAL A 744 -7.55 11.14 5.07
N ASP A 745 -6.87 12.13 4.53
CA ASP A 745 -6.16 12.03 3.25
C ASP A 745 -4.94 11.12 3.46
N THR A 746 -4.80 10.03 2.69
CA THR A 746 -3.74 9.02 2.80
C THR A 746 -2.94 8.95 1.51
N ARG A 747 -1.62 8.77 1.57
CA ARG A 747 -0.77 8.56 0.38
C ARG A 747 0.16 7.36 0.55
N VAL A 748 0.62 6.81 -0.58
CA VAL A 748 1.63 5.74 -0.58
C VAL A 748 2.82 6.12 0.30
N GLY A 749 3.23 5.20 1.19
CA GLY A 749 4.34 5.40 2.12
C GLY A 749 3.95 5.98 3.48
N ASP A 750 2.70 6.41 3.68
CA ASP A 750 2.16 6.62 5.03
C ASP A 750 2.04 5.26 5.77
N ILE A 751 1.98 5.33 7.10
CA ILE A 751 1.88 4.17 8.00
C ILE A 751 0.61 4.31 8.83
N PHE A 752 -0.09 3.20 9.03
CA PHE A 752 -1.22 3.09 9.95
C PHE A 752 -0.83 2.24 11.16
N VAL A 753 -1.13 2.71 12.36
CA VAL A 753 -0.86 2.02 13.63
C VAL A 753 -2.17 1.86 14.39
N GLY A 754 -2.69 0.63 14.44
CA GLY A 754 -3.77 0.21 15.32
C GLY A 754 -3.30 0.05 16.76
N LEU A 755 -3.26 1.15 17.50
CA LEU A 755 -2.79 1.16 18.89
C LEU A 755 -3.91 0.79 19.88
N ASP A 756 -5.14 1.24 19.62
CA ASP A 756 -6.31 0.90 20.42
C ASP A 756 -6.83 -0.52 20.15
N LEU A 757 -7.42 -1.14 21.19
CA LEU A 757 -8.17 -2.38 21.05
C LEU A 757 -9.59 -2.09 20.53
N ALA A 758 -9.68 -1.79 19.24
CA ALA A 758 -10.93 -1.44 18.57
C ALA A 758 -11.77 -2.63 18.10
N SER A 759 -11.83 -3.70 18.91
CA SER A 759 -12.43 -4.99 18.49
C SER A 759 -13.95 -4.96 18.33
N HIS A 760 -14.62 -3.88 18.72
CA HIS A 760 -16.06 -3.71 18.51
C HIS A 760 -16.40 -3.02 17.18
N LEU A 761 -15.42 -2.41 16.52
CA LEU A 761 -15.55 -1.70 15.24
C LEU A 761 -15.24 -2.64 14.05
N ILE A 762 -15.70 -3.89 14.06
CA ILE A 762 -15.34 -4.86 13.00
C ILE A 762 -16.04 -4.54 11.69
N GLU A 763 -17.32 -4.18 11.79
CA GLU A 763 -18.14 -3.78 10.65
C GLU A 763 -17.59 -2.46 10.08
N GLY A 764 -17.41 -2.38 8.75
CA GLY A 764 -16.74 -1.25 8.09
C GLY A 764 -15.20 -1.32 8.11
N ARG A 765 -14.59 -1.75 9.21
CA ARG A 765 -13.12 -1.72 9.37
C ARG A 765 -12.36 -2.73 8.52
N THR A 766 -13.01 -3.83 8.15
CA THR A 766 -12.47 -4.78 7.16
C THR A 766 -12.22 -4.09 5.82
N ALA A 767 -13.19 -3.31 5.33
CA ALA A 767 -13.07 -2.57 4.07
C ALA A 767 -12.02 -1.46 4.17
N LEU A 768 -11.96 -0.76 5.31
CA LEU A 768 -10.94 0.23 5.61
C LEU A 768 -9.53 -0.37 5.57
N ASN A 769 -9.25 -1.44 6.32
CA ASN A 769 -7.94 -2.07 6.37
C ASN A 769 -7.49 -2.58 4.99
N ARG A 770 -8.42 -3.19 4.22
CA ARG A 770 -8.15 -3.59 2.83
C ARG A 770 -7.83 -2.39 1.95
N SER A 771 -8.58 -1.29 2.08
CA SER A 771 -8.36 -0.05 1.33
C SER A 771 -6.99 0.56 1.64
N LEU A 772 -6.59 0.63 2.91
CA LEU A 772 -5.26 1.09 3.33
C LEU A 772 -4.15 0.25 2.67
N LEU A 773 -4.27 -1.08 2.73
CA LEU A 773 -3.31 -1.99 2.10
C LEU A 773 -3.20 -1.75 0.58
N LEU A 774 -4.33 -1.62 -0.10
CA LEU A 774 -4.37 -1.36 -1.55
C LEU A 774 -3.71 -0.02 -1.88
N ARG A 775 -4.02 1.04 -1.13
CA ARG A 775 -3.39 2.37 -1.27
C ARG A 775 -1.89 2.40 -0.91
N GLY A 776 -1.30 1.26 -0.52
CA GLY A 776 0.12 1.15 -0.20
C GLY A 776 0.49 1.71 1.17
N ILE A 777 -0.50 1.83 2.07
CA ILE A 777 -0.33 2.19 3.47
C ILE A 777 0.07 0.95 4.24
N ARG A 778 1.21 1.03 4.93
CA ARG A 778 1.68 -0.09 5.76
C ARG A 778 0.97 -0.04 7.11
N SER A 779 0.30 -1.12 7.47
CA SER A 779 -0.52 -1.18 8.69
C SER A 779 0.11 -2.10 9.73
N TYR A 780 0.14 -1.65 10.99
CA TYR A 780 0.64 -2.41 12.14
C TYR A 780 -0.38 -2.35 13.28
N PHE A 781 -0.59 -3.45 14.00
CA PHE A 781 -1.54 -3.48 15.12
C PHE A 781 -0.89 -3.98 16.39
N VAL A 782 -1.31 -3.45 17.54
CA VAL A 782 -0.84 -3.90 18.85
C VAL A 782 -1.76 -4.99 19.40
N VAL A 783 -1.17 -6.13 19.78
CA VAL A 783 -1.86 -7.25 20.43
C VAL A 783 -1.46 -7.27 21.91
N TYR A 784 -2.42 -6.95 22.77
CA TYR A 784 -2.20 -6.85 24.22
C TYR A 784 -2.18 -8.22 24.91
N ASP A 785 -3.13 -9.09 24.57
CA ASP A 785 -3.15 -10.48 25.00
C ASP A 785 -4.06 -11.30 24.06
N LEU A 786 -4.01 -12.64 24.18
CA LEU A 786 -4.87 -13.58 23.44
C LEU A 786 -5.82 -14.36 24.35
N LEU A 787 -5.92 -13.95 25.62
CA LEU A 787 -6.68 -14.68 26.63
C LEU A 787 -8.16 -14.82 26.27
N PRO A 788 -8.85 -13.84 25.63
CA PRO A 788 -10.22 -14.05 25.20
C PRO A 788 -10.40 -15.15 24.13
N LEU A 789 -9.33 -15.54 23.42
CA LEU A 789 -9.35 -16.68 22.48
C LEU A 789 -9.00 -17.99 23.17
N ILE A 790 -7.94 -17.97 24.00
CA ILE A 790 -7.37 -19.19 24.60
C ILE A 790 -8.22 -19.66 25.79
N GLN A 791 -8.78 -18.72 26.57
CA GLN A 791 -9.54 -18.97 27.80
C GLN A 791 -10.88 -18.19 27.80
N PRO A 792 -11.79 -18.46 26.85
CA PRO A 792 -13.02 -17.67 26.67
C PRO A 792 -13.93 -17.69 27.92
N ASP A 793 -13.86 -18.75 28.74
CA ASP A 793 -14.68 -18.87 29.95
C ASP A 793 -14.34 -17.82 31.03
N TRP A 794 -13.14 -17.24 30.99
CA TRP A 794 -12.71 -16.18 31.90
C TRP A 794 -13.33 -14.82 31.57
N PHE A 795 -13.88 -14.66 30.37
CA PHE A 795 -14.42 -13.40 29.87
C PHE A 795 -15.94 -13.47 29.71
N VAL A 796 -16.61 -12.33 29.76
CA VAL A 796 -17.98 -12.25 29.20
C VAL A 796 -17.92 -12.51 27.69
N PRO A 797 -18.97 -13.07 27.06
CA PRO A 797 -18.93 -13.41 25.64
C PRO A 797 -18.39 -12.28 24.78
N PHE A 798 -17.21 -12.50 24.20
CA PHE A 798 -16.49 -11.49 23.43
C PHE A 798 -16.55 -11.85 21.94
N HIS A 799 -17.78 -11.82 21.41
CA HIS A 799 -18.18 -12.41 20.12
C HIS A 799 -17.35 -11.95 18.91
N HIS A 800 -16.68 -10.81 19.02
CA HIS A 800 -15.98 -10.15 17.93
C HIS A 800 -14.45 -10.34 17.98
N PHE A 801 -13.86 -10.76 19.10
CA PHE A 801 -12.39 -10.76 19.25
C PHE A 801 -11.67 -11.69 18.29
N ARG A 802 -12.20 -12.90 18.06
CA ARG A 802 -11.64 -13.84 17.05
C ARG A 802 -11.62 -13.22 15.67
N ILE A 803 -12.76 -12.64 15.28
CA ILE A 803 -12.90 -12.00 13.97
C ILE A 803 -11.91 -10.83 13.88
N TRP A 804 -11.77 -10.03 14.93
CA TRP A 804 -10.81 -8.92 14.96
C TRP A 804 -9.37 -9.39 14.75
N VAL A 805 -8.90 -10.43 15.47
CA VAL A 805 -7.53 -10.98 15.31
C VAL A 805 -7.33 -11.52 13.89
N GLU A 806 -8.30 -12.25 13.35
CA GLU A 806 -8.25 -12.78 11.98
C GLU A 806 -8.19 -11.66 10.92
N GLN A 807 -8.98 -10.59 11.12
CA GLN A 807 -9.01 -9.43 10.23
C GLN A 807 -7.70 -8.65 10.22
N ILE A 808 -7.12 -8.35 11.38
CA ILE A 808 -5.84 -7.65 11.44
C ILE A 808 -4.71 -8.54 10.91
N ALA A 809 -4.71 -9.84 11.25
CA ALA A 809 -3.72 -10.80 10.75
C ALA A 809 -3.76 -10.92 9.22
N THR A 810 -4.94 -10.79 8.59
CA THR A 810 -5.11 -10.87 7.13
C THR A 810 -4.67 -9.60 6.40
N HIS A 811 -4.89 -8.41 6.96
CA HIS A 811 -4.74 -7.14 6.23
C HIS A 811 -3.59 -6.23 6.68
N CYS A 812 -2.82 -6.61 7.70
CA CYS A 812 -1.66 -5.81 8.18
C CYS A 812 -0.31 -6.33 7.66
N GLU A 813 0.77 -5.57 7.84
CA GLU A 813 2.13 -6.03 7.55
C GLU A 813 2.78 -6.70 8.77
N GLY A 814 2.40 -6.26 9.98
CA GLY A 814 2.89 -6.89 11.20
C GLY A 814 2.04 -6.63 12.44
N LEU A 815 2.17 -7.53 13.40
CA LEU A 815 1.54 -7.47 14.71
C LEU A 815 2.62 -7.27 15.79
N LEU A 816 2.44 -6.25 16.63
CA LEU A 816 3.32 -5.97 17.76
C LEU A 816 2.67 -6.40 19.06
N CYS A 817 3.30 -7.32 19.78
CA CYS A 817 2.83 -7.76 21.07
C CYS A 817 3.50 -6.97 22.20
N ILE A 818 2.80 -6.79 23.31
CA ILE A 818 3.35 -6.06 24.47
C ILE A 818 4.36 -6.87 25.29
N SER A 819 4.54 -8.15 24.97
CA SER A 819 5.53 -9.05 25.57
C SER A 819 5.94 -10.12 24.56
N ARG A 820 7.12 -10.71 24.78
CA ARG A 820 7.61 -11.86 24.03
C ARG A 820 6.69 -13.07 24.24
N SER A 821 6.18 -13.24 25.45
CA SER A 821 5.22 -14.30 25.80
C SER A 821 3.95 -14.21 24.95
N VAL A 822 3.38 -13.01 24.75
CA VAL A 822 2.21 -12.82 23.88
C VAL A 822 2.56 -13.02 22.40
N ALA A 823 3.76 -12.61 21.97
CA ALA A 823 4.23 -12.86 20.59
C ALA A 823 4.36 -14.35 20.28
N ASP A 824 4.93 -15.13 21.22
CA ASP A 824 5.06 -16.57 21.09
C ASP A 824 3.68 -17.25 21.09
N GLN A 825 2.77 -16.87 22.00
CA GLN A 825 1.38 -17.35 22.00
C GLN A 825 0.65 -17.04 20.68
N LEU A 826 0.84 -15.84 20.13
CA LEU A 826 0.25 -15.45 18.85
C LEU A 826 0.75 -16.30 17.70
N PHE A 827 2.07 -16.46 17.60
CA PHE A 827 2.68 -17.30 16.56
C PHE A 827 2.13 -18.73 16.59
N ASP A 828 2.01 -19.30 17.78
CA ASP A 828 1.52 -20.67 17.97
C ASP A 828 0.00 -20.79 17.74
N TRP A 829 -0.76 -19.71 17.94
CA TRP A 829 -2.21 -19.70 17.75
C TRP A 829 -2.66 -19.40 16.32
N LEU A 830 -1.86 -18.68 15.52
CA LEU A 830 -2.19 -18.28 14.14
C LEU A 830 -2.68 -19.42 13.22
N PRO A 831 -2.15 -20.67 13.29
CA PRO A 831 -2.68 -21.79 12.51
C PRO A 831 -4.16 -22.13 12.75
N ASN A 832 -4.76 -21.64 13.84
CA ASN A 832 -6.18 -21.84 14.17
C ASN A 832 -7.12 -20.78 13.55
N LEU A 833 -6.56 -19.80 12.83
CA LEU A 833 -7.30 -18.73 12.17
C LEU A 833 -7.33 -18.94 10.65
N ASP A 834 -8.39 -18.46 9.99
CA ASP A 834 -8.49 -18.48 8.52
C ASP A 834 -7.79 -17.25 7.93
N VAL A 835 -6.45 -17.27 7.92
CA VAL A 835 -5.62 -16.16 7.43
C VAL A 835 -5.16 -16.46 6.01
N GLN A 836 -5.67 -15.70 5.03
CA GLN A 836 -5.32 -15.84 3.61
C GLN A 836 -4.33 -14.75 3.17
N ARG A 837 -3.08 -15.12 2.91
CA ARG A 837 -2.01 -14.17 2.57
C ARG A 837 -0.95 -14.76 1.64
N SER A 838 -0.50 -13.97 0.67
CA SER A 838 0.66 -14.28 -0.18
C SER A 838 2.00 -13.85 0.42
N THR A 839 1.99 -12.93 1.39
CA THR A 839 3.19 -12.41 2.05
C THR A 839 3.22 -12.80 3.53
N PRO A 840 4.40 -13.04 4.11
CA PRO A 840 4.51 -13.41 5.51
C PRO A 840 4.02 -12.30 6.44
N LEU A 841 3.30 -12.68 7.49
CA LEU A 841 2.90 -11.79 8.57
C LEU A 841 4.05 -11.65 9.57
N ARG A 842 4.55 -10.44 9.79
CA ARG A 842 5.63 -10.20 10.76
C ARG A 842 5.07 -10.12 12.17
N ILE A 843 5.75 -10.74 13.13
CA ILE A 843 5.39 -10.70 14.56
C ILE A 843 6.58 -10.14 15.31
N GLY A 844 6.33 -9.12 16.13
CA GLY A 844 7.32 -8.44 16.94
C GLY A 844 6.81 -8.22 18.36
N HIS A 845 7.69 -7.84 19.29
CA HIS A 845 7.29 -7.42 20.62
C HIS A 845 8.02 -6.14 21.06
N PHE A 846 7.37 -5.41 21.96
CA PHE A 846 7.99 -4.31 22.70
C PHE A 846 7.44 -4.33 24.13
N HIS A 847 8.26 -3.91 25.11
CA HIS A 847 7.83 -3.85 26.51
C HIS A 847 7.19 -2.50 26.83
N LEU A 848 6.21 -2.51 27.73
CA LEU A 848 5.50 -1.30 28.16
C LEU A 848 6.36 -0.42 29.08
N GLY A 849 6.15 0.88 28.99
CA GLY A 849 6.68 1.84 29.96
C GLY A 849 5.89 1.84 31.28
N ALA A 850 6.50 2.37 32.34
CA ALA A 850 5.89 2.40 33.68
C ALA A 850 6.22 3.65 34.51
N ASP A 851 6.79 4.69 33.91
CA ASP A 851 6.85 6.00 34.55
C ASP A 851 5.43 6.59 34.62
N ILE A 852 4.98 6.86 35.84
CA ILE A 852 3.74 7.59 36.08
C ILE A 852 4.12 9.05 35.83
N GLY A 853 3.76 9.57 34.66
CA GLY A 853 3.86 11.00 34.43
C GLY A 853 2.98 11.71 35.44
N ASN A 854 3.52 12.73 36.13
CA ASN A 854 2.73 13.69 36.90
C ASN A 854 1.55 14.13 36.05
N ALA A 855 0.35 13.64 36.39
CA ALA A 855 -0.86 14.06 35.76
C ALA A 855 -1.03 15.55 36.06
N SER A 856 -0.82 16.38 35.03
CA SER A 856 -0.99 17.84 35.06
C SER A 856 0.05 18.61 35.92
N PRO A 857 0.66 19.70 35.40
CA PRO A 857 1.39 20.69 36.21
C PRO A 857 0.54 21.37 37.30
N HIS A 858 -0.75 21.05 37.36
CA HIS A 858 -1.75 21.59 38.28
C HIS A 858 -2.35 20.56 39.26
N ALA A 859 -1.86 19.32 39.32
CA ALA A 859 -2.27 18.42 40.39
C ALA A 859 -1.58 18.86 41.70
N GLU A 860 -2.35 19.47 42.59
CA GLU A 860 -1.97 19.61 44.00
C GLU A 860 -1.59 18.23 44.55
N ALA A 861 -0.58 18.17 45.41
CA ALA A 861 -0.17 16.92 46.05
C ALA A 861 -1.32 16.40 46.92
N GLU A 862 -2.12 15.48 46.39
CA GLU A 862 -3.16 14.78 47.15
C GLU A 862 -2.47 13.95 48.26
N GLU A 863 -2.91 14.12 49.50
CA GLU A 863 -2.48 13.25 50.59
C GLU A 863 -3.21 11.89 50.53
N PRO A 864 -2.57 10.79 50.93
CA PRO A 864 -3.23 9.49 51.01
C PRO A 864 -4.44 9.52 51.94
N GLY A 865 -5.49 8.78 51.57
CA GLY A 865 -6.70 8.65 52.36
C GLY A 865 -6.44 8.10 53.77
N ALA A 866 -7.29 8.49 54.72
CA ALA A 866 -7.16 8.09 56.13
C ALA A 866 -7.17 6.56 56.33
N ASP A 867 -7.94 5.83 55.51
CA ASP A 867 -8.00 4.37 55.57
C ASP A 867 -6.73 3.70 55.06
N VAL A 868 -6.10 4.23 54.00
CA VAL A 868 -4.80 3.76 53.51
C VAL A 868 -3.73 4.01 54.58
N THR A 869 -3.70 5.22 55.14
CA THR A 869 -2.78 5.57 56.22
C THR A 869 -2.94 4.64 57.44
N ARG A 870 -4.17 4.19 57.74
CA ARG A 870 -4.43 3.25 58.83
C ARG A 870 -3.86 1.86 58.53
N VAL A 871 -4.02 1.34 57.31
CA VAL A 871 -3.43 0.06 56.88
C VAL A 871 -1.91 0.11 56.99
N LEU A 872 -1.29 1.19 56.51
CA LEU A 872 0.18 1.35 56.53
C LEU A 872 0.77 1.53 57.93
N ARG A 873 -0.05 1.84 58.94
CA ARG A 873 0.36 1.86 60.36
C ARG A 873 0.27 0.51 61.04
N SER A 874 -0.18 -0.53 60.33
CA SER A 874 -0.23 -1.89 60.87
C SER A 874 1.17 -2.37 61.27
N ARG A 875 1.23 -3.22 62.30
CA ARG A 875 2.45 -3.94 62.70
C ARG A 875 2.57 -5.30 62.02
N HIS A 876 1.60 -5.67 61.20
CA HIS A 876 1.52 -6.95 60.52
C HIS A 876 2.00 -6.84 59.07
N PRO A 877 2.52 -7.93 58.47
CA PRO A 877 2.87 -7.95 57.06
C PRO A 877 1.66 -7.63 56.16
N VAL A 878 1.81 -6.66 55.26
CA VAL A 878 0.77 -6.16 54.35
C VAL A 878 1.04 -6.68 52.94
N PHE A 879 0.13 -7.48 52.40
CA PHE A 879 0.22 -7.99 51.03
C PHE A 879 -0.75 -7.25 50.11
N LEU A 880 -0.21 -6.64 49.05
CA LEU A 880 -0.97 -5.83 48.12
C LEU A 880 -1.29 -6.59 46.83
N THR A 881 -2.54 -6.63 46.41
CA THR A 881 -2.97 -7.11 45.08
C THR A 881 -3.57 -5.94 44.30
N VAL A 882 -3.09 -5.69 43.07
CA VAL A 882 -3.54 -4.55 42.24
C VAL A 882 -4.14 -5.05 40.93
N GLY A 883 -5.40 -4.70 40.66
CA GLY A 883 -6.07 -4.99 39.40
C GLY A 883 -7.59 -5.05 39.50
N THR A 884 -8.28 -4.92 38.37
CA THR A 884 -9.74 -5.15 38.31
C THR A 884 -10.05 -6.57 38.79
N ILE A 885 -11.09 -6.73 39.62
CA ILE A 885 -11.48 -8.04 40.15
C ILE A 885 -12.22 -8.80 39.04
N GLU A 886 -11.57 -9.81 38.46
CA GLU A 886 -12.08 -10.65 37.38
C GLU A 886 -11.56 -12.11 37.54
N PRO A 887 -12.18 -13.12 36.89
CA PRO A 887 -11.94 -14.54 37.20
C PRO A 887 -10.48 -14.96 37.08
N ARG A 888 -9.76 -14.42 36.10
CA ARG A 888 -8.35 -14.77 35.84
C ARG A 888 -7.35 -14.14 36.81
N LYS A 889 -7.73 -13.11 37.56
CA LYS A 889 -6.78 -12.33 38.40
C LYS A 889 -6.49 -12.96 39.75
N GLY A 890 -7.06 -14.14 40.05
CA GLY A 890 -6.69 -14.91 41.24
C GLY A 890 -7.14 -14.35 42.60
N HIS A 891 -7.91 -13.26 42.65
CA HIS A 891 -8.41 -12.67 43.90
C HIS A 891 -9.17 -13.66 44.80
N ALA A 892 -9.93 -14.60 44.21
CA ALA A 892 -10.60 -15.66 44.96
C ALA A 892 -9.61 -16.60 45.67
N GLN A 893 -8.50 -16.92 45.01
CA GLN A 893 -7.44 -17.75 45.61
C GLN A 893 -6.69 -16.98 46.70
N ALA A 894 -6.39 -15.70 46.48
CA ALA A 894 -5.80 -14.84 47.49
C ALA A 894 -6.67 -14.78 48.75
N LEU A 895 -7.97 -14.51 48.62
CA LEU A 895 -8.88 -14.50 49.77
C LEU A 895 -8.91 -15.85 50.50
N ALA A 896 -9.01 -16.97 49.76
CA ALA A 896 -9.01 -18.31 50.35
C ALA A 896 -7.68 -18.65 51.07
N ALA A 897 -6.56 -18.19 50.55
CA ALA A 897 -5.25 -18.35 51.19
C ALA A 897 -5.18 -17.57 52.50
N PHE A 898 -5.67 -16.33 52.53
CA PHE A 898 -5.69 -15.52 53.73
C PHE A 898 -6.69 -16.02 54.77
N GLU A 899 -7.83 -16.56 54.37
CA GLU A 899 -8.75 -17.27 55.28
C GLU A 899 -8.05 -18.44 55.99
N GLN A 900 -7.26 -19.23 55.25
CA GLN A 900 -6.44 -20.30 55.82
C GLN A 900 -5.38 -19.75 56.77
N LEU A 901 -4.64 -18.70 56.37
CA LEU A 901 -3.63 -18.05 57.20
C LEU A 901 -4.23 -17.51 58.51
N TRP A 902 -5.36 -16.81 58.45
CA TRP A 902 -6.05 -16.27 59.62
C TRP A 902 -6.60 -17.37 60.53
N SER A 903 -7.16 -18.45 59.96
CA SER A 903 -7.60 -19.64 60.72
C SER A 903 -6.43 -20.29 61.47
N ASP A 904 -5.25 -20.29 60.86
CA ASP A 904 -4.04 -20.88 61.43
C ASP A 904 -3.28 -19.90 62.36
N GLY A 905 -3.91 -18.76 62.71
CA GLY A 905 -3.39 -17.78 63.67
C GLY A 905 -2.35 -16.80 63.11
N CYS A 906 -2.12 -16.78 61.80
CA CYS A 906 -1.19 -15.85 61.15
C CYS A 906 -1.78 -14.43 61.13
N GLU A 907 -0.99 -13.45 61.55
CA GLU A 907 -1.38 -12.04 61.56
C GLU A 907 -0.74 -11.34 60.35
N ALA A 908 -1.44 -11.40 59.21
CA ALA A 908 -1.08 -10.73 57.96
C ALA A 908 -2.31 -10.04 57.37
N GLU A 909 -2.09 -8.96 56.63
CA GLU A 909 -3.14 -8.15 56.00
C GLU A 909 -3.16 -8.36 54.48
N LEU A 910 -4.37 -8.45 53.92
CA LEU A 910 -4.61 -8.51 52.49
C LEU A 910 -5.26 -7.20 52.04
N VAL A 911 -4.58 -6.49 51.13
CA VAL A 911 -5.08 -5.26 50.51
C VAL A 911 -5.38 -5.53 49.04
N ILE A 912 -6.62 -5.29 48.64
CA ILE A 912 -7.10 -5.41 47.26
C ILE A 912 -7.36 -4.01 46.72
N ILE A 913 -6.66 -3.62 45.66
CA ILE A 913 -6.96 -2.42 44.87
C ILE A 913 -7.60 -2.85 43.55
N GLY A 914 -8.77 -2.28 43.27
CA GLY A 914 -9.40 -2.36 41.96
C GLY A 914 -10.91 -2.49 42.01
N LYS A 915 -11.58 -1.99 40.97
CA LYS A 915 -13.03 -2.06 40.85
C LYS A 915 -13.51 -3.50 40.60
N GLN A 916 -14.78 -3.76 40.90
CA GLN A 916 -15.47 -4.98 40.46
C GLN A 916 -15.47 -5.06 38.93
N GLY A 917 -14.98 -6.17 38.39
CA GLY A 917 -15.09 -6.56 36.99
C GLY A 917 -16.31 -7.43 36.72
N TRP A 918 -16.14 -8.46 35.89
CA TRP A 918 -17.21 -9.36 35.43
C TRP A 918 -17.12 -10.76 36.05
N LYS A 919 -18.24 -11.50 36.09
CA LYS A 919 -18.29 -12.92 36.53
C LYS A 919 -17.71 -13.16 37.95
N VAL A 920 -17.76 -12.15 38.82
CA VAL A 920 -17.18 -12.18 40.17
C VAL A 920 -18.18 -11.78 41.27
N GLU A 921 -19.47 -11.78 40.97
CA GLU A 921 -20.53 -11.30 41.86
C GLU A 921 -20.46 -12.02 43.23
N LYS A 922 -20.31 -13.35 43.21
CA LYS A 922 -20.16 -14.16 44.42
C LYS A 922 -18.88 -13.84 45.21
N LEU A 923 -17.79 -13.52 44.52
CA LEU A 923 -16.53 -13.16 45.17
C LEU A 923 -16.64 -11.77 45.82
N VAL A 924 -17.22 -10.81 45.13
CA VAL A 924 -17.45 -9.46 45.65
C VAL A 924 -18.38 -9.49 46.86
N GLU A 925 -19.46 -10.27 46.81
CA GLU A 925 -20.34 -10.49 47.97
C GLU A 925 -19.56 -11.10 49.14
N ARG A 926 -18.71 -12.09 48.89
CA ARG A 926 -17.87 -12.72 49.92
C ARG A 926 -16.85 -11.75 50.52
N ILE A 927 -16.20 -10.90 49.72
CA ILE A 927 -15.28 -9.86 50.21
C ILE A 927 -16.04 -8.84 51.06
N SER A 928 -17.19 -8.37 50.57
CA SER A 928 -17.96 -7.28 51.17
C SER A 928 -18.61 -7.66 52.51
N SER A 929 -18.96 -8.95 52.66
CA SER A 929 -19.54 -9.51 53.89
C SER A 929 -18.49 -10.18 54.80
N HIS A 930 -17.21 -10.11 54.45
CA HIS A 930 -16.17 -10.86 55.16
C HIS A 930 -15.93 -10.32 56.58
N PRO A 931 -15.85 -11.17 57.63
CA PRO A 931 -15.65 -10.72 59.02
C PRO A 931 -14.35 -9.95 59.30
N GLN A 932 -13.35 -10.10 58.42
CA GLN A 932 -12.06 -9.41 58.49
C GLN A 932 -12.01 -8.10 57.68
N LEU A 933 -13.07 -7.75 56.94
CA LEU A 933 -13.10 -6.51 56.16
C LEU A 933 -12.96 -5.29 57.08
N GLY A 934 -12.05 -4.38 56.75
CA GLY A 934 -11.70 -3.20 57.55
C GLY A 934 -10.81 -3.49 58.77
N LYS A 935 -10.43 -4.76 59.00
CA LYS A 935 -9.51 -5.22 60.05
C LYS A 935 -8.20 -5.77 59.48
N ARG A 936 -8.27 -6.91 58.77
CA ARG A 936 -7.12 -7.58 58.11
C ARG A 936 -7.33 -7.76 56.62
N LEU A 937 -8.55 -7.53 56.12
CA LEU A 937 -8.90 -7.49 54.71
C LEU A 937 -9.31 -6.06 54.36
N HIS A 938 -8.72 -5.50 53.33
CA HIS A 938 -8.99 -4.14 52.86
C HIS A 938 -9.28 -4.17 51.37
N TRP A 939 -10.38 -3.56 50.93
CA TRP A 939 -10.70 -3.46 49.52
C TRP A 939 -10.97 -1.99 49.14
N PHE A 940 -10.11 -1.46 48.28
CA PHE A 940 -10.21 -0.11 47.73
C PHE A 940 -10.66 -0.20 46.27
N ALA A 941 -11.96 -0.05 46.04
CA ALA A 941 -12.54 -0.13 44.69
C ALA A 941 -12.11 1.03 43.77
N ARG A 942 -11.78 2.19 44.36
CA ARG A 942 -11.23 3.38 43.70
C ARG A 942 -10.19 4.00 44.61
N ALA A 943 -8.91 3.73 44.35
CA ALA A 943 -7.79 4.37 45.02
C ALA A 943 -7.31 5.55 44.16
N SER A 944 -6.92 6.67 44.79
CA SER A 944 -6.20 7.73 44.06
C SER A 944 -4.77 7.28 43.70
N ASP A 945 -4.08 8.03 42.85
CA ASP A 945 -2.67 7.77 42.56
C ASP A 945 -1.82 7.94 43.84
N ALA A 946 -2.20 8.87 44.73
CA ALA A 946 -1.55 9.05 46.03
C ALA A 946 -1.77 7.83 46.97
N ASP A 947 -2.97 7.27 47.00
CA ASP A 947 -3.29 6.04 47.75
C ASP A 947 -2.47 4.85 47.23
N LEU A 948 -2.42 4.67 45.91
CA LEU A 948 -1.71 3.58 45.27
C LEU A 948 -0.19 3.67 45.51
N ASN A 949 0.40 4.85 45.34
CA ASN A 949 1.82 5.08 45.61
C ASN A 949 2.16 4.84 47.09
N ALA A 950 1.33 5.33 48.01
CA ALA A 950 1.54 5.10 49.44
C ALA A 950 1.45 3.61 49.81
N LEU A 951 0.51 2.87 49.19
CA LEU A 951 0.39 1.43 49.39
C LEU A 951 1.56 0.66 48.79
N TYR A 952 2.10 1.08 47.65
CA TYR A 952 3.36 0.52 47.17
C TYR A 952 4.50 0.85 48.15
N ASP A 953 4.67 2.09 48.62
CA ASP A 953 5.74 2.47 49.54
C ASP A 953 5.70 1.70 50.88
N GLY A 954 4.51 1.37 51.37
CA GLY A 954 4.33 0.83 52.72
C GLY A 954 3.86 -0.64 52.80
N CYS A 955 3.61 -1.32 51.67
CA CYS A 955 3.32 -2.76 51.72
C CYS A 955 4.57 -3.58 52.07
N THR A 956 4.37 -4.84 52.45
CA THR A 956 5.47 -5.81 52.67
C THR A 956 5.84 -6.51 51.37
N ALA A 957 4.85 -6.86 50.55
CA ALA A 957 5.09 -7.40 49.22
C ALA A 957 3.88 -7.19 48.30
N LEU A 958 4.15 -7.06 47.00
CA LEU A 958 3.15 -7.25 45.97
C LEU A 958 2.84 -8.75 45.83
N LEU A 959 1.55 -9.07 45.84
CA LEU A 959 1.02 -10.40 45.60
C LEU A 959 0.38 -10.47 44.20
N ALA A 960 1.14 -10.95 43.20
CA ALA A 960 0.70 -11.08 41.82
C ALA A 960 0.15 -12.50 41.54
N VAL A 961 -1.15 -12.69 41.78
CA VAL A 961 -1.83 -14.00 41.77
C VAL A 961 -2.56 -14.33 40.46
N SER A 962 -2.41 -13.53 39.41
CA SER A 962 -3.06 -13.77 38.12
C SER A 962 -2.73 -15.16 37.54
N LEU A 963 -3.73 -15.83 36.97
CA LEU A 963 -3.60 -17.12 36.29
C LEU A 963 -2.88 -16.97 34.94
N ASP A 964 -3.06 -15.83 34.27
CA ASP A 964 -2.32 -15.43 33.08
C ASP A 964 -2.45 -13.91 32.86
N GLU A 965 -1.51 -13.30 32.13
CA GLU A 965 -1.42 -11.86 31.85
C GLU A 965 -0.79 -11.56 30.48
N GLY A 966 -1.10 -10.39 29.92
CA GLY A 966 -0.38 -9.89 28.74
C GLY A 966 1.00 -9.29 29.04
N PHE A 967 1.18 -8.69 30.22
CA PHE A 967 2.43 -8.02 30.62
C PHE A 967 2.70 -8.03 32.13
N GLY A 968 1.80 -7.45 32.94
CA GLY A 968 1.96 -7.38 34.40
C GLY A 968 2.60 -6.08 34.92
N LEU A 969 2.05 -4.91 34.54
CA LEU A 969 2.49 -3.60 35.03
C LEU A 969 2.65 -3.48 36.56
N PRO A 970 1.79 -4.08 37.41
CA PRO A 970 1.98 -4.01 38.86
C PRO A 970 3.34 -4.54 39.35
N LEU A 971 3.96 -5.50 38.67
CA LEU A 971 5.29 -6.02 39.04
C LEU A 971 6.34 -4.92 38.92
N ILE A 972 6.29 -4.14 37.83
CA ILE A 972 7.21 -3.03 37.60
C ILE A 972 6.92 -1.89 38.56
N GLU A 973 5.65 -1.56 38.76
CA GLU A 973 5.23 -0.52 39.71
C GLU A 973 5.75 -0.84 41.13
N ALA A 974 5.55 -2.06 41.62
CA ALA A 974 6.09 -2.50 42.92
C ALA A 974 7.63 -2.44 42.99
N ALA A 975 8.33 -2.86 41.93
CA ALA A 975 9.78 -2.81 41.88
C ALA A 975 10.33 -1.39 41.96
N LYS A 976 9.65 -0.39 41.36
CA LYS A 976 10.04 1.02 41.45
C LYS A 976 9.98 1.57 42.87
N HIS A 977 9.09 1.03 43.70
CA HIS A 977 9.00 1.35 45.13
C HIS A 977 9.90 0.46 46.00
N GLY A 978 10.76 -0.36 45.39
CA GLY A 978 11.67 -1.27 46.09
C GLY A 978 10.97 -2.43 46.80
N GLN A 979 9.71 -2.72 46.45
CA GLN A 979 8.92 -3.73 47.14
C GLN A 979 9.22 -5.13 46.65
N ALA A 980 9.18 -6.09 47.56
CA ALA A 980 9.30 -7.50 47.22
C ALA A 980 8.09 -7.98 46.42
N ILE A 981 8.30 -8.97 45.55
CA ILE A 981 7.26 -9.51 44.67
C ILE A 981 7.12 -11.01 44.91
N LEU A 982 5.89 -11.44 45.21
CA LEU A 982 5.46 -12.82 45.18
C LEU A 982 4.48 -13.01 44.02
N ALA A 983 4.92 -13.70 42.96
CA ALA A 983 4.19 -13.83 41.70
C ALA A 983 3.87 -15.30 41.38
N ARG A 984 2.82 -15.54 40.60
CA ARG A 984 2.56 -16.87 40.05
C ARG A 984 3.65 -17.27 39.06
N ASP A 985 3.98 -18.55 39.03
CA ASP A 985 4.87 -19.16 38.04
C ASP A 985 4.21 -19.23 36.64
N ILE A 986 4.22 -18.11 35.92
CA ILE A 986 3.71 -17.98 34.53
C ILE A 986 4.76 -17.33 33.60
N PRO A 987 4.76 -17.64 32.29
CA PRO A 987 5.82 -17.18 31.37
C PRO A 987 6.07 -15.68 31.38
N VAL A 988 5.01 -14.86 31.32
CA VAL A 988 5.15 -13.40 31.26
C VAL A 988 5.72 -12.82 32.56
N PHE A 989 5.44 -13.40 33.73
CA PHE A 989 6.04 -12.93 34.98
C PHE A 989 7.53 -13.28 35.10
N HIS A 990 7.97 -14.38 34.48
CA HIS A 990 9.41 -14.66 34.31
C HIS A 990 10.06 -13.70 33.32
N GLU A 991 9.37 -13.36 32.23
CA GLU A 991 9.86 -12.38 31.26
C GLU A 991 10.08 -11.01 31.89
N ILE A 992 9.14 -10.56 32.73
CA ILE A 992 9.21 -9.22 33.35
C ILE A 992 10.11 -9.19 34.59
N ALA A 993 9.88 -10.07 35.57
CA ALA A 993 10.60 -10.01 36.85
C ALA A 993 11.85 -10.90 36.91
N GLY A 994 12.00 -11.91 36.04
CA GLY A 994 13.16 -12.79 36.01
C GLY A 994 13.55 -13.33 37.39
N LYS A 995 14.77 -13.02 37.86
CA LYS A 995 15.26 -13.45 39.18
C LYS A 995 14.84 -12.53 40.35
N HIS A 996 14.07 -11.48 40.09
CA HIS A 996 13.74 -10.42 41.07
C HIS A 996 12.41 -10.66 41.81
N ALA A 997 11.71 -11.76 41.52
CA ALA A 997 10.49 -12.16 42.22
C ALA A 997 10.63 -13.56 42.82
N THR A 998 9.83 -13.84 43.86
CA THR A 998 9.58 -15.22 44.29
C THR A 998 8.38 -15.77 43.53
N TYR A 999 8.51 -16.99 43.01
CA TYR A 999 7.46 -17.63 42.24
C TYR A 999 6.75 -18.73 43.03
N PHE A 1000 5.43 -18.83 42.86
CA PHE A 1000 4.64 -19.93 43.41
C PHE A 1000 3.81 -20.63 42.33
N SER A 1001 3.57 -21.92 42.54
CA SER A 1001 2.73 -22.77 41.70
C SER A 1001 1.46 -23.18 42.44
N GLY A 1002 0.44 -23.64 41.71
CA GLY A 1002 -0.82 -24.15 42.27
C GLY A 1002 -1.99 -23.15 42.24
N THR A 1003 -3.20 -23.66 42.11
CA THR A 1003 -4.44 -22.87 41.93
C THR A 1003 -5.36 -22.90 43.15
N SER A 1004 -5.02 -23.67 44.19
CA SER A 1004 -5.81 -23.71 45.42
C SER A 1004 -5.39 -22.64 46.42
N GLY A 1005 -6.31 -22.23 47.30
CA GLY A 1005 -5.97 -21.32 48.41
C GLY A 1005 -4.90 -21.90 49.34
N ARG A 1006 -4.84 -23.23 49.48
CA ARG A 1006 -3.83 -23.92 50.29
C ARG A 1006 -2.43 -23.77 49.72
N ASP A 1007 -2.26 -23.98 48.41
CA ASP A 1007 -0.96 -23.85 47.74
C ASP A 1007 -0.39 -22.44 47.95
N LEU A 1008 -1.24 -21.43 47.81
CA LEU A 1008 -0.84 -20.04 48.01
C LEU A 1008 -0.57 -19.71 49.48
N ALA A 1009 -1.34 -20.24 50.42
CA ALA A 1009 -1.08 -20.06 51.85
C ALA A 1009 0.27 -20.67 52.26
N ASP A 1010 0.62 -21.85 51.73
CA ASP A 1010 1.91 -22.49 51.98
C ASP A 1010 3.06 -21.72 51.36
N ALA A 1011 2.88 -21.20 50.14
CA ALA A 1011 3.84 -20.30 49.49
C ALA A 1011 4.06 -19.01 50.29
N LEU A 1012 2.99 -18.37 50.78
CA LEU A 1012 3.06 -17.18 51.63
C LEU A 1012 3.81 -17.46 52.94
N ARG A 1013 3.56 -18.59 53.61
CA ARG A 1013 4.30 -18.98 54.83
C ARG A 1013 5.78 -19.20 54.56
N LEU A 1014 6.11 -19.85 53.44
CA LEU A 1014 7.49 -20.05 53.05
C LEU A 1014 8.16 -18.72 52.73
N TRP A 1015 7.46 -17.84 52.01
CA TRP A 1015 7.94 -16.50 51.68
C TRP A 1015 8.18 -15.66 52.92
N MET A 1016 7.22 -15.56 53.85
CA MET A 1016 7.37 -14.79 55.11
C MET A 1016 8.53 -15.29 55.98
N ARG A 1017 8.79 -16.61 56.00
CA ARG A 1017 9.95 -17.18 56.70
C ARG A 1017 11.26 -16.74 56.04
N ARG A 1018 11.34 -16.82 54.71
CA ARG A 1018 12.53 -16.37 53.97
C ARG A 1018 12.76 -14.87 54.09
N ASP A 1019 11.69 -14.08 54.10
CA ASP A 1019 11.76 -12.63 54.24
C ASP A 1019 12.33 -12.24 55.61
N ALA A 1020 11.86 -12.90 56.68
CA ALA A 1020 12.42 -12.74 58.02
C ALA A 1020 13.91 -13.13 58.12
N GLU A 1021 14.39 -14.00 57.24
CA GLU A 1021 15.80 -14.41 57.11
C GLU A 1021 16.61 -13.53 56.15
N GLY A 1022 15.99 -12.52 55.51
CA GLY A 1022 16.62 -11.68 54.48
C GLY A 1022 16.90 -12.40 53.16
N GLY A 1023 16.23 -13.54 52.91
CA GLY A 1023 16.42 -14.42 51.76
C GLY A 1023 15.45 -14.20 50.60
N THR A 1024 14.71 -13.09 50.58
CA THR A 1024 13.82 -12.72 49.47
C THR A 1024 14.60 -11.98 48.36
N PRO A 1025 14.29 -12.22 47.07
CA PRO A 1025 14.92 -11.51 45.98
C PRO A 1025 14.69 -10.01 46.06
N THR A 1026 15.73 -9.22 45.74
CA THR A 1026 15.62 -7.76 45.67
C THR A 1026 15.10 -7.30 44.31
N THR A 1027 14.25 -6.28 44.33
CA THR A 1027 13.70 -5.61 43.14
C THR A 1027 14.45 -4.34 42.75
N ALA A 1028 15.46 -3.92 43.53
CA ALA A 1028 16.20 -2.67 43.30
C ALA A 1028 16.85 -2.58 41.90
N ASP A 1029 17.33 -3.71 41.38
CA ASP A 1029 17.97 -3.81 40.06
C ASP A 1029 17.03 -4.39 38.98
N MET A 1030 15.72 -4.48 39.24
CA MET A 1030 14.77 -5.04 38.27
C MET A 1030 14.66 -4.11 37.06
N PRO A 1031 14.93 -4.60 35.83
CA PRO A 1031 14.90 -3.76 34.64
C PRO A 1031 13.47 -3.34 34.30
N TRP A 1032 13.28 -2.06 33.97
CA TRP A 1032 12.01 -1.52 33.47
C TRP A 1032 12.27 -0.39 32.49
N LEU A 1033 11.23 0.01 31.74
CA LEU A 1033 11.32 1.04 30.71
C LEU A 1033 10.50 2.28 31.07
N THR A 1034 11.00 3.45 30.67
CA THR A 1034 10.15 4.64 30.54
C THR A 1034 9.24 4.52 29.31
N TRP A 1035 8.17 5.31 29.23
CA TRP A 1035 7.32 5.39 28.04
C TRP A 1035 8.09 5.86 26.82
N GLU A 1036 9.06 6.75 27.01
CA GLU A 1036 9.98 7.18 25.94
C GLU A 1036 10.78 5.99 25.39
N GLN A 1037 11.35 5.17 26.27
CA GLN A 1037 12.09 3.96 25.87
C GLN A 1037 11.19 2.90 25.25
N SER A 1038 9.96 2.76 25.76
CA SER A 1038 8.94 1.84 25.22
C SER A 1038 8.54 2.25 23.80
N ALA A 1039 8.26 3.53 23.57
CA ALA A 1039 7.95 4.08 22.25
C ALA A 1039 9.15 3.98 21.29
N ALA A 1040 10.38 4.18 21.78
CA ALA A 1040 11.58 3.96 20.98
C ALA A 1040 11.66 2.51 20.50
N ARG A 1041 11.52 1.52 21.39
CA ARG A 1041 11.50 0.10 21.00
C ARG A 1041 10.36 -0.23 20.03
N PHE A 1042 9.18 0.32 20.25
CA PHE A 1042 8.05 0.20 19.32
C PHE A 1042 8.43 0.67 17.91
N THR A 1043 9.09 1.82 17.80
CA THR A 1043 9.57 2.32 16.49
C THR A 1043 10.72 1.48 15.91
N GLU A 1044 11.66 1.00 16.73
CA GLU A 1044 12.76 0.14 16.27
C GLU A 1044 12.24 -1.16 15.61
N VAL A 1045 11.18 -1.77 16.14
CA VAL A 1045 10.57 -2.96 15.52
C VAL A 1045 10.09 -2.64 14.10
N ILE A 1046 9.37 -1.53 13.93
CA ILE A 1046 8.76 -1.14 12.64
C ILE A 1046 9.79 -0.63 11.64
N PHE A 1047 10.70 0.26 12.07
CA PHE A 1047 11.60 1.00 11.18
C PHE A 1047 12.98 0.36 11.03
N ASP A 1048 13.52 -0.29 12.07
CA ASP A 1048 14.81 -1.00 12.00
C ASP A 1048 14.64 -2.49 11.63
N GLY A 1049 13.40 -2.97 11.53
CA GLY A 1049 13.10 -4.35 11.14
C GLY A 1049 13.43 -5.39 12.20
N ARG A 1050 13.42 -5.03 13.50
CA ARG A 1050 13.68 -5.93 14.63
C ARG A 1050 12.49 -6.84 14.96
N TRP A 1051 12.00 -7.57 13.96
CA TRP A 1051 10.90 -8.52 14.09
C TRP A 1051 11.36 -9.85 14.70
N ASP A 1052 10.53 -10.48 15.53
CA ASP A 1052 10.82 -11.75 16.19
C ASP A 1052 10.67 -12.95 15.25
N ALA A 1053 9.63 -12.91 14.42
CA ALA A 1053 9.23 -14.02 13.56
C ALA A 1053 8.44 -13.55 12.34
N ALA A 1054 8.31 -14.45 11.36
CA ALA A 1054 7.51 -14.26 10.15
C ALA A 1054 6.62 -15.51 9.93
N TYR A 1055 5.31 -15.34 9.93
CA TYR A 1055 4.33 -16.42 9.74
C TYR A 1055 3.91 -16.54 8.26
N HIS A 1056 3.93 -17.75 7.70
CA HIS A 1056 3.56 -18.04 6.30
C HIS A 1056 2.31 -18.92 6.24
N ALA A 1057 1.22 -18.43 5.64
CA ALA A 1057 -0.05 -19.17 5.55
C ALA A 1057 0.01 -20.39 4.60
N ASP A 1058 0.72 -20.28 3.48
CA ASP A 1058 0.71 -21.29 2.39
C ASP A 1058 1.69 -22.47 2.59
N ARG A 1059 2.55 -22.42 3.62
CA ARG A 1059 3.47 -23.52 3.93
C ARG A 1059 2.87 -24.33 5.07
N GLN A 1060 2.53 -25.60 4.80
CA GLN A 1060 2.38 -26.61 5.86
C GLN A 1060 3.75 -26.79 6.55
N GLY A 1061 4.13 -25.88 7.43
CA GLY A 1061 5.43 -25.82 8.10
C GLY A 1061 5.80 -24.41 8.56
N SER A 1062 5.72 -24.17 9.87
CA SER A 1062 6.10 -22.94 10.57
C SER A 1062 7.62 -22.84 10.72
N ASP A 1063 8.31 -22.21 9.77
CA ASP A 1063 9.73 -21.89 9.93
C ASP A 1063 9.88 -20.66 10.85
N ARG A 1064 10.20 -20.84 12.14
CA ARG A 1064 10.81 -19.78 12.98
C ARG A 1064 12.22 -19.48 12.46
N LYS A 1065 12.35 -18.78 11.35
CA LYS A 1065 13.63 -18.21 10.91
C LYS A 1065 13.70 -16.77 11.37
N GLN A 1066 14.75 -16.44 12.13
CA GLN A 1066 15.15 -15.03 12.31
C GLN A 1066 15.35 -14.42 10.92
N LEU A 1067 14.63 -13.33 10.63
CA LEU A 1067 14.84 -12.55 9.42
C LEU A 1067 16.31 -12.09 9.41
N PRO A 1068 17.03 -12.17 8.27
CA PRO A 1068 18.36 -11.60 8.19
C PRO A 1068 18.24 -10.08 8.41
N ALA A 1069 18.97 -9.56 9.39
CA ALA A 1069 19.11 -8.13 9.58
C ALA A 1069 19.54 -7.48 8.25
N SER A 1070 18.75 -6.52 7.76
CA SER A 1070 19.07 -5.78 6.55
C SER A 1070 20.43 -5.08 6.69
N SER A 1071 21.27 -5.26 5.67
CA SER A 1071 22.54 -4.58 5.37
C SER A 1071 23.15 -3.71 6.48
N LYS A 1072 24.16 -4.25 7.19
CA LYS A 1072 25.10 -3.42 7.98
C LYS A 1072 25.85 -2.42 7.08
N PRO A 1073 26.07 -1.17 7.52
CA PRO A 1073 27.05 -0.30 6.90
C PRO A 1073 28.46 -0.84 7.16
N ALA A 1074 29.34 -0.71 6.15
CA ALA A 1074 30.70 -1.22 6.15
C ALA A 1074 31.52 -0.76 7.37
N GLY A 1075 32.21 -1.70 8.04
CA GLY A 1075 33.28 -1.38 8.97
C GLY A 1075 33.59 -2.43 10.04
N SER A 1076 34.85 -2.90 10.02
CA SER A 1076 35.61 -3.64 11.04
C SER A 1076 35.42 -5.17 11.13
N GLU A 1077 36.43 -5.87 10.62
CA GLU A 1077 36.73 -7.28 10.80
C GLU A 1077 37.03 -7.61 12.27
N ILE A 1078 36.42 -8.67 12.79
CA ILE A 1078 36.97 -9.44 13.92
C ILE A 1078 36.94 -10.91 13.51
N LYS A 1079 38.14 -11.47 13.27
CA LYS A 1079 38.37 -12.91 13.08
C LYS A 1079 38.13 -13.64 14.41
N MET A 1080 37.30 -14.68 14.41
CA MET A 1080 37.44 -15.76 15.38
C MET A 1080 37.27 -17.13 14.71
N ASN A 1081 38.21 -18.00 15.06
CA ASN A 1081 38.50 -19.31 14.47
C ASN A 1081 37.35 -20.31 14.59
N GLU A 1082 37.13 -21.04 13.52
CA GLU A 1082 36.43 -22.33 13.53
C GLU A 1082 37.28 -23.35 14.31
N THR A 1083 36.66 -24.04 15.26
CA THR A 1083 37.14 -25.36 15.72
C THR A 1083 35.96 -26.32 15.76
N LYS A 1084 36.12 -27.38 14.98
CA LYS A 1084 35.34 -28.63 14.92
C LYS A 1084 34.80 -29.09 16.27
N VAL A 1085 33.57 -29.62 16.28
CA VAL A 1085 33.29 -31.00 16.72
C VAL A 1085 32.12 -31.55 15.87
N ALA A 1086 32.37 -32.70 15.25
CA ALA A 1086 31.39 -33.60 14.67
C ALA A 1086 31.10 -34.73 15.68
N GLU A 1087 29.92 -35.35 15.58
CA GLU A 1087 29.48 -36.70 16.03
C GLU A 1087 28.03 -36.60 16.56
N GLU A 1088 27.01 -37.13 15.86
CA GLU A 1088 26.47 -38.52 15.83
C GLU A 1088 25.00 -38.39 16.31
N VAL A 1089 24.01 -38.53 15.41
CA VAL A 1089 23.21 -39.75 15.16
C VAL A 1089 22.52 -40.29 16.42
N ASP A 1090 21.26 -39.93 16.61
CA ASP A 1090 20.12 -40.86 16.63
C ASP A 1090 18.81 -40.12 16.26
#